data_AF-A0ABD2PRI8-F1
#
_entry.id   AF-A0ABD2PRI8-F1
#
_cell.length_a   1.000
_cell.length_b   1.000
_cell.length_c   1.000
_cell.angle_alpha   90.00
_cell.angle_beta   90.00
_cell.angle_gamma   90.00
#
_symmetry.space_group_name_H-M   'P 1'
#
loop_
_entity.id
_entity.type
_entity.pdbx_description
1 polymer ?
#
loop_
_entity_poly.entity_id
_entity_poly.type
_entity_poly.pdbx_seq_one_letter_code
_entity_poly.pdbx_strand_id
1 'polypeptide(L)'
;HNPKEEPINVLNICLLAASWEGSNGEEESTLSNDDVNVNQLESFVRSHADEMRRMGIRRITFLISKPRSFPNFYTFRASLGFNEDLVYRNLEPALAFQLEINRMSNYDLEQIAVYNRRMHLYLGRAKALPKQYLLANVTRGHEIFDYRFFVRTIIRHADFVSKAASFDFLQSEAERVLLESMDAMEVASTHKDAHKTTGNHIFMNFASTMVLEDIDKLKDTVKNVVLRYGPRLWRLRITQAELKVTLSHSDKKIPVRLFLKGEQGYDLDMDVYREAPDFNTGQVQYVSLDTRLGPLHGKVLGMPYETKDYIQLKRFNAQKFNTTFVYDYPKLIDQALMDYWKSCFPNTILQPKRSSTTSLKLNQSDEAVEKLQRRTRSFVGPTDKRGSVLSSLLEEFSPETNFEEEEEEETENLVEKNKFGDFVLECLELALDKEGRLRPVDRLIGTNEIGMVVWYMVLKTPEYPQGRPVVVIANDVTIKAGSFGPAEDLVFARASQLARRLGIPRVYLAANTGARIRLADEVKPYFKVEWYDENRPEKGFRYLYLTPEGYEILRQQNSVICEKIMVGDEERYRIDTILGRDHDMSVENLRGSAMIAGETSTAYEDCYTISVCTSRTIGIGAYLVRLGQRLVQVDNSHIILTGAMALNKLLGREVYSSNSQLGGIQILASNGVTHFVVPDEFYALKCVMQSLTYVPIRRGYRKLVFLMPISLDQASSKPLKLPEKPIETEDPAYQLEPPPSFTWDVIDRPVTFVPTRERPMDDPRWMLTGVYESQLTGEVVDKSKNKWLSGFFDCGTFQESLAAWAQGVIVGRARLGGIACGVIVTETRSTIAQIPADPANPESEAVNINQAGQVWYPDSAYKTAQAIADFSREELPIFIFANWRGFSGGLKDMFDQVLKFGAMIVDSLRRYPNPVYVYLPPHAELRGGAWVVVDPAINPDMMEMYADPVGARASVLEPDGTIEIKYRRPELIKLMNRLDPICTQLQTKLTELGKQMKNNNNLVSTSPTRDEGNRTRDPSMRRNLDAQVQSIKVELEQRQKYLLPIYQQVARNFADLHDTPKRLMTRNLIDGLVSWTDSRRVFYGKLRRRLLELDA
;
A
#
# COMPACT_ATOMS: atom_id res chain seq x y z
N HIS A 1 29.38 33.85 54.62
CA HIS A 1 29.05 33.34 53.28
C HIS A 1 27.66 33.82 52.91
N ASN A 2 27.52 34.39 51.71
CA ASN A 2 26.25 34.87 51.17
C ASN A 2 25.33 33.64 50.93
N PRO A 3 24.09 33.57 51.46
CA PRO A 3 23.21 32.39 51.32
C PRO A 3 22.75 32.09 49.88
N LYS A 4 23.17 32.91 48.90
CA LYS A 4 22.81 32.83 47.49
C LYS A 4 23.94 32.33 46.58
N GLU A 5 25.13 32.07 47.10
CA GLU A 5 26.21 31.46 46.31
C GLU A 5 26.15 29.94 46.43
N GLU A 6 26.00 29.25 45.31
CA GLU A 6 26.06 27.79 45.29
C GLU A 6 27.44 27.31 45.78
N PRO A 7 27.51 26.29 46.65
CA PRO A 7 28.77 25.70 47.07
C PRO A 7 29.59 25.23 45.87
N ILE A 8 30.91 25.44 45.89
CA ILE A 8 31.82 25.21 44.75
C ILE A 8 32.69 23.95 44.89
N ASN A 9 32.95 23.50 46.12
CA ASN A 9 33.90 22.43 46.38
C ASN A 9 33.28 21.04 46.08
N VAL A 10 34.09 20.09 45.60
CA VAL A 10 33.66 18.71 45.32
C VAL A 10 34.52 17.75 46.13
N LEU A 11 33.91 16.76 46.75
CA LEU A 11 34.60 15.72 47.52
C LEU A 11 34.33 14.34 46.91
N ASN A 12 35.37 13.58 46.61
CA ASN A 12 35.25 12.21 46.09
C ASN A 12 36.02 11.25 47.02
N ILE A 13 35.39 10.17 47.47
CA ILE A 13 35.96 9.20 48.42
C ILE A 13 35.97 7.83 47.75
N CYS A 14 37.15 7.21 47.68
CA CYS A 14 37.33 5.84 47.19
C CYS A 14 37.34 4.87 48.38
N LEU A 15 36.49 3.86 48.32
CA LEU A 15 36.40 2.76 49.27
C LEU A 15 36.79 1.46 48.55
N LEU A 16 37.80 0.77 49.10
CA LEU A 16 38.19 -0.56 48.65
C LEU A 16 37.39 -1.60 49.43
N ALA A 17 36.64 -2.44 48.73
CA ALA A 17 35.76 -3.44 49.36
C ALA A 17 36.51 -4.61 50.04
N ALA A 18 37.85 -4.58 50.11
CA ALA A 18 38.67 -5.66 50.68
C ALA A 18 38.47 -5.91 52.19
N SER A 19 37.64 -5.11 52.87
CA SER A 19 37.33 -5.24 54.30
C SER A 19 35.85 -5.46 54.62
N TRP A 20 35.03 -5.79 53.62
CA TRP A 20 33.58 -6.01 53.75
C TRP A 20 33.16 -7.48 53.71
N GLU A 21 34.06 -8.40 54.08
CA GLU A 21 33.70 -9.79 54.39
C GLU A 21 33.36 -9.91 55.88
N GLY A 22 32.15 -9.45 56.24
CA GLY A 22 31.50 -9.83 57.48
C GLY A 22 30.67 -11.10 57.24
N SER A 23 31.23 -12.24 57.63
CA SER A 23 30.53 -13.50 57.98
C SER A 23 29.07 -13.65 57.52
N ASN A 24 28.86 -14.20 56.33
CA ASN A 24 27.91 -15.27 56.01
C ASN A 24 28.03 -15.57 54.53
N GLY A 25 28.58 -16.74 54.20
CA GLY A 25 28.71 -17.21 52.83
C GLY A 25 27.38 -17.74 52.33
N GLU A 26 26.60 -16.90 51.66
CA GLU A 26 25.58 -17.33 50.70
C GLU A 26 25.67 -16.42 49.47
N GLU A 27 25.84 -17.03 48.30
CA GLU A 27 25.78 -16.38 46.99
C GLU A 27 24.33 -15.97 46.70
N GLU A 28 23.86 -14.88 47.31
CA GLU A 28 22.58 -14.25 46.97
C GLU A 28 22.75 -13.03 46.05
N SER A 29 21.74 -12.86 45.21
CA SER A 29 21.63 -11.92 44.09
C SER A 29 22.30 -10.56 44.27
N THR A 30 23.06 -10.12 43.27
CA THR A 30 23.79 -8.84 43.20
C THR A 30 22.96 -7.56 43.36
N LEU A 31 21.63 -7.65 43.41
CA LEU A 31 20.72 -6.51 43.57
C LEU A 31 20.41 -6.17 45.04
N SER A 32 20.51 -7.11 45.98
CA SER A 32 20.10 -6.89 47.39
C SER A 32 21.11 -6.07 48.21
N ASN A 33 22.35 -5.93 47.74
CA ASN A 33 23.44 -5.33 48.51
C ASN A 33 23.62 -3.82 48.27
N ASP A 34 23.02 -3.25 47.22
CA ASP A 34 23.16 -1.83 46.88
C ASP A 34 22.36 -0.92 47.84
N ASP A 35 21.14 -1.30 48.21
CA ASP A 35 20.30 -0.52 49.13
C ASP A 35 20.88 -0.51 50.56
N VAL A 36 21.54 -1.59 50.97
CA VAL A 36 22.26 -1.68 52.26
C VAL A 36 23.44 -0.70 52.29
N ASN A 37 24.22 -0.63 51.19
CA ASN A 37 25.32 0.32 51.05
C ASN A 37 24.83 1.78 51.09
N VAL A 38 23.74 2.08 50.38
CA VAL A 38 23.16 3.42 50.32
C VAL A 38 22.71 3.90 51.70
N ASN A 39 22.02 3.05 52.47
CA ASN A 39 21.55 3.42 53.81
C ASN A 39 22.69 3.78 54.78
N GLN A 40 23.80 3.05 54.71
CA GLN A 40 24.99 3.34 55.54
C GLN A 40 25.68 4.63 55.10
N LEU A 41 25.88 4.82 53.79
CA LEU A 41 26.47 6.04 53.24
C LEU A 41 25.60 7.27 53.52
N GLU A 42 24.28 7.15 53.40
CA GLU A 42 23.33 8.23 53.67
C GLU A 42 23.34 8.62 55.15
N SER A 43 23.44 7.65 56.07
CA SER A 43 23.60 7.91 57.50
C SER A 43 24.90 8.68 57.80
N PHE A 44 26.01 8.28 57.19
CA PHE A 44 27.30 8.98 57.30
C PHE A 44 27.22 10.42 56.75
N VAL A 45 26.62 10.59 55.58
CA VAL A 45 26.47 11.91 54.94
C VAL A 45 25.55 12.82 55.76
N ARG A 46 24.43 12.30 56.28
CA ARG A 46 23.49 13.07 57.12
C ARG A 46 24.13 13.54 58.42
N SER A 47 24.92 12.68 59.07
CA SER A 47 25.62 13.03 60.33
C SER A 47 26.67 14.14 60.15
N HIS A 48 27.22 14.33 58.94
CA HIS A 48 28.22 15.35 58.64
C HIS A 48 27.69 16.49 57.76
N ALA A 49 26.38 16.55 57.48
CA ALA A 49 25.79 17.49 56.53
C ALA A 49 26.05 18.96 56.90
N ASP A 50 25.96 19.34 58.18
CA ASP A 50 26.16 20.72 58.64
C ASP A 50 27.62 21.17 58.58
N GLU A 51 28.57 20.24 58.69
CA GLU A 51 29.99 20.50 58.50
C GLU A 51 30.30 20.68 57.01
N MET A 52 29.76 19.80 56.16
CA MET A 52 29.91 19.89 54.71
C MET A 52 29.31 21.17 54.13
N ARG A 53 28.17 21.64 54.67
CA ARG A 53 27.58 22.95 54.32
C ARG A 53 28.52 24.11 54.68
N ARG A 54 29.13 24.07 55.87
CA ARG A 54 30.08 25.11 56.33
C ARG A 54 31.34 25.17 55.46
N MET A 55 31.81 24.02 54.97
CA MET A 55 32.97 23.91 54.06
C MET A 55 32.64 24.21 52.58
N GLY A 56 31.39 24.55 52.27
CA GLY A 56 30.96 24.88 50.90
C GLY A 56 31.07 23.70 49.93
N ILE A 57 30.81 22.46 50.40
CA ILE A 57 30.83 21.26 49.57
C ILE A 57 29.53 21.15 48.78
N ARG A 58 29.65 21.08 47.45
CA ARG A 58 28.54 20.97 46.49
C ARG A 58 27.98 19.56 46.40
N ARG A 59 28.89 18.58 46.36
CA ARG A 59 28.56 17.16 46.26
C ARG A 59 29.68 16.31 46.87
N ILE A 60 29.28 15.16 47.39
CA ILE A 60 30.16 14.09 47.83
C ILE A 60 29.86 12.82 47.02
N THR A 61 30.88 12.19 46.44
CA THR A 61 30.75 10.98 45.64
C THR A 61 31.54 9.84 46.28
N PHE A 62 30.91 8.70 46.53
CA PHE A 62 31.57 7.47 46.98
C PHE A 62 31.79 6.52 45.81
N LEU A 63 33.04 6.13 45.61
CA LEU A 63 33.47 5.12 44.66
C LEU A 63 33.75 3.83 45.43
N ILE A 64 32.95 2.80 45.24
CA ILE A 64 33.19 1.47 45.83
C ILE A 64 33.76 0.56 44.76
N SER A 65 35.03 0.15 44.93
CA SER A 65 35.69 -0.77 44.01
C SER A 65 35.77 -2.18 44.60
N LYS A 66 35.21 -3.16 43.88
CA LYS A 66 35.36 -4.60 44.18
C LYS A 66 36.29 -5.27 43.15
N PRO A 67 37.09 -6.27 43.54
CA PRO A 67 37.92 -7.02 42.60
C PRO A 67 37.05 -7.66 41.50
N ARG A 68 37.49 -7.55 40.23
CA ARG A 68 36.82 -8.14 39.06
C ARG A 68 35.40 -7.62 38.75
N SER A 69 34.96 -6.52 39.36
CA SER A 69 33.72 -5.82 38.96
C SER A 69 33.99 -4.38 38.55
N PHE A 70 33.06 -3.77 37.82
CA PHE A 70 33.05 -2.32 37.66
C PHE A 70 32.84 -1.63 39.02
N PRO A 71 33.42 -0.43 39.22
CA PRO A 71 33.21 0.33 40.44
C PRO A 71 31.80 0.92 40.50
N ASN A 72 31.22 0.93 41.70
CA ASN A 72 29.92 1.55 41.97
C ASN A 72 30.12 3.00 42.43
N PHE A 73 29.24 3.90 41.98
CA PHE A 73 29.29 5.33 42.32
C PHE A 73 27.99 5.74 42.99
N TYR A 74 28.09 6.42 44.14
CA TYR A 74 26.96 6.98 44.86
C TYR A 74 27.22 8.46 45.11
N THR A 75 26.34 9.32 44.60
CA THR A 75 26.54 10.78 44.65
C THR A 75 25.48 11.44 45.52
N PHE A 76 25.89 12.24 46.49
CA PHE A 76 25.01 13.01 47.37
C PHE A 76 25.24 14.51 47.13
N ARG A 77 24.16 15.29 46.93
CA ARG A 77 24.26 16.70 46.53
C ARG A 77 23.68 17.65 47.56
N ALA A 78 24.33 18.78 47.79
CA ALA A 78 23.87 19.82 48.71
C ALA A 78 22.48 20.39 48.31
N SER A 79 22.21 20.51 47.00
CA SER A 79 20.92 20.99 46.46
C SER A 79 19.74 20.07 46.79
N LEU A 80 20.00 18.79 47.09
CA LEU A 80 19.01 17.80 47.53
C LEU A 80 19.05 17.59 49.05
N GLY A 81 19.67 18.51 49.80
CA GLY A 81 19.84 18.36 51.25
C GLY A 81 20.87 17.29 51.65
N PHE A 82 21.81 16.95 50.77
CA PHE A 82 22.74 15.81 50.89
C PHE A 82 22.08 14.43 50.86
N ASN A 83 20.91 14.31 50.23
CA ASN A 83 20.36 13.00 49.86
C ASN A 83 21.03 12.48 48.56
N GLU A 84 20.95 11.17 48.34
CA GLU A 84 21.46 10.53 47.12
C GLU A 84 20.72 11.09 45.90
N ASP A 85 21.48 11.41 44.86
CA ASP A 85 20.93 11.68 43.55
C ASP A 85 20.96 10.41 42.69
N LEU A 86 19.81 9.77 42.59
CA LEU A 86 19.61 8.54 41.81
C LEU A 86 19.95 8.71 40.32
N VAL A 87 19.95 9.92 39.77
CA VAL A 87 20.31 10.16 38.36
C VAL A 87 21.80 9.86 38.09
N TYR A 88 22.64 10.00 39.11
CA TYR A 88 24.09 9.79 39.05
C TYR A 88 24.51 8.44 39.63
N ARG A 89 23.59 7.53 39.91
CA ARG A 89 23.95 6.22 40.48
C ARG A 89 24.77 5.43 39.46
N ASN A 90 25.90 4.88 39.90
CA ASN A 90 26.87 4.20 39.05
C ASN A 90 27.43 5.05 37.89
N LEU A 91 27.35 6.38 38.01
CA LEU A 91 27.87 7.33 37.05
C LEU A 91 28.75 8.35 37.76
N GLU A 92 30.02 8.43 37.38
CA GLU A 92 30.90 9.50 37.85
C GLU A 92 30.33 10.87 37.41
N PRO A 93 30.05 11.80 38.33
CA PRO A 93 29.41 13.06 37.98
C PRO A 93 30.20 13.98 37.03
N ALA A 94 31.50 13.76 36.83
CA ALA A 94 32.25 14.42 35.76
C ALA A 94 31.87 13.90 34.35
N LEU A 95 31.53 12.61 34.23
CA LEU A 95 31.08 11.98 32.97
C LEU A 95 29.66 12.41 32.59
N ALA A 96 28.83 12.77 33.58
CA ALA A 96 27.49 13.28 33.34
C ALA A 96 27.44 14.52 32.45
N PHE A 97 28.50 15.35 32.47
CA PHE A 97 28.63 16.48 31.55
C PHE A 97 28.80 16.00 30.10
N GLN A 98 29.61 14.96 29.87
CA GLN A 98 29.78 14.33 28.55
C GLN A 98 28.52 13.59 28.09
N LEU A 99 27.70 13.09 29.02
CA LEU A 99 26.37 12.53 28.72
C LEU A 99 25.30 13.62 28.53
N GLU A 100 25.59 14.89 28.81
CA GLU A 100 24.67 16.02 28.62
C GLU A 100 23.31 15.85 29.34
N ILE A 101 23.35 15.36 30.58
CA ILE A 101 22.14 15.12 31.38
C ILE A 101 21.29 16.39 31.55
N ASN A 102 21.91 17.57 31.57
CA ASN A 102 21.23 18.86 31.65
C ASN A 102 20.17 19.07 30.54
N ARG A 103 20.37 18.45 29.37
CA ARG A 103 19.40 18.53 28.27
C ARG A 103 18.11 17.79 28.57
N MET A 104 18.05 16.97 29.61
CA MET A 104 16.83 16.27 30.04
C MET A 104 16.13 16.97 31.23
N SER A 105 16.51 18.21 31.55
CA SER A 105 16.01 18.93 32.74
C SER A 105 14.49 19.16 32.77
N ASN A 106 13.82 19.13 31.61
CA ASN A 106 12.35 19.18 31.48
C ASN A 106 11.64 17.88 31.94
N TYR A 107 12.42 16.83 32.26
CA TYR A 107 11.93 15.53 32.70
C TYR A 107 12.36 15.22 34.14
N ASP A 108 11.50 14.54 34.87
CA ASP A 108 11.83 13.78 36.07
C ASP A 108 12.41 12.44 35.63
N LEU A 109 13.64 12.17 36.03
CA LEU A 109 14.42 11.03 35.54
C LEU A 109 14.47 9.92 36.59
N GLU A 110 14.15 8.71 36.17
CA GLU A 110 14.37 7.48 36.90
C GLU A 110 15.44 6.66 36.16
N GLN A 111 16.51 6.29 36.85
CA GLN A 111 17.56 5.47 36.24
C GLN A 111 17.16 3.99 36.26
N ILE A 112 17.23 3.34 35.10
CA ILE A 112 16.99 1.90 34.97
C ILE A 112 18.34 1.18 34.95
N ALA A 113 18.46 0.13 35.77
CA ALA A 113 19.67 -0.68 35.82
C ALA A 113 19.86 -1.46 34.52
N VAL A 114 21.06 -1.36 33.92
CA VAL A 114 21.45 -2.06 32.70
C VAL A 114 22.67 -2.94 32.99
N TYR A 115 22.78 -4.08 32.31
CA TYR A 115 23.93 -4.98 32.44
C TYR A 115 25.25 -4.30 32.02
N ASN A 116 25.25 -3.63 30.87
CA ASN A 116 26.37 -2.81 30.43
C ASN A 116 26.42 -1.48 31.21
N ARG A 117 27.34 -1.37 32.16
CA ARG A 117 27.52 -0.18 33.01
C ARG A 117 28.09 1.05 32.28
N ARG A 118 28.53 0.92 31.02
CA ARG A 118 28.92 2.08 30.17
C ARG A 118 27.72 2.81 29.58
N MET A 119 26.55 2.17 29.62
CA MET A 119 25.29 2.67 29.12
C MET A 119 24.42 3.12 30.29
N HIS A 120 23.81 4.29 30.13
CA HIS A 120 22.90 4.85 31.11
C HIS A 120 21.52 4.98 30.46
N LEU A 121 20.57 4.22 30.98
CA LEU A 121 19.19 4.26 30.55
C LEU A 121 18.35 4.99 31.59
N TYR A 122 17.62 6.00 31.15
CA TYR A 122 16.72 6.79 31.99
C TYR A 122 15.29 6.70 31.46
N LEU A 123 14.33 6.49 32.35
CA LEU A 123 12.93 6.75 32.10
C LEU A 123 12.63 8.20 32.51
N GLY A 124 12.33 9.04 31.52
CA GLY A 124 11.96 10.44 31.74
C GLY A 124 10.45 10.63 31.73
N ARG A 125 9.91 11.28 32.78
CA ARG A 125 8.52 11.74 32.87
C ARG A 125 8.49 13.27 32.77
N ALA A 126 7.75 13.85 31.84
CA ALA A 126 7.75 15.30 31.67
C ALA A 126 7.23 16.04 32.92
N LYS A 127 7.87 17.14 33.31
CA LYS A 127 7.52 17.93 34.51
C LYS A 127 6.30 18.84 34.33
N ALA A 128 5.97 19.21 33.09
CA ALA A 128 4.86 20.11 32.78
C ALA A 128 4.20 19.73 31.45
N LEU A 129 2.90 20.04 31.33
CA LEU A 129 2.19 19.99 30.05
C LEU A 129 2.68 21.13 29.14
N PRO A 130 2.74 20.94 27.81
CA PRO A 130 3.17 21.97 26.87
C PRO A 130 2.35 23.25 27.02
N LYS A 131 2.97 24.43 26.92
CA LYS A 131 2.28 25.72 27.03
C LYS A 131 1.09 25.88 26.07
N GLN A 132 1.09 25.19 24.92
CA GLN A 132 -0.01 25.21 23.95
C GLN A 132 -1.31 24.54 24.46
N TYR A 133 -1.23 23.59 25.40
CA TYR A 133 -2.41 22.98 26.03
C TYR A 133 -3.22 24.00 26.86
N LEU A 134 -2.57 25.04 27.39
CA LEU A 134 -3.23 26.08 28.19
C LEU A 134 -4.04 27.06 27.32
N LEU A 135 -3.69 27.22 26.04
CA LEU A 135 -4.36 28.13 25.11
C LEU A 135 -5.63 27.53 24.48
N ALA A 136 -5.79 26.20 24.49
CA ALA A 136 -6.91 25.50 23.86
C ALA A 136 -8.20 25.42 24.73
N ASN A 137 -8.31 26.15 25.85
CA ASN A 137 -9.50 26.16 26.72
C ASN A 137 -10.03 24.76 27.12
N VAL A 138 -9.15 23.77 27.31
CA VAL A 138 -9.54 22.46 27.86
C VAL A 138 -9.25 22.45 29.35
N THR A 139 -10.24 22.89 30.12
CA THR A 139 -10.27 22.78 31.59
C THR A 139 -10.42 21.32 32.04
N ARG A 140 -9.67 20.98 33.11
CA ARG A 140 -9.76 19.83 34.04
C ARG A 140 -8.91 18.58 33.72
N GLY A 141 -7.95 18.33 34.62
CA GLY A 141 -7.67 16.99 35.19
C GLY A 141 -6.93 15.96 34.35
N HIS A 142 -6.24 16.32 33.26
CA HIS A 142 -5.54 15.34 32.44
C HIS A 142 -4.17 14.95 33.01
N GLU A 143 -3.90 13.64 33.10
CA GLU A 143 -2.61 13.06 33.49
C GLU A 143 -1.49 13.48 32.51
N ILE A 144 -0.25 13.53 33.00
CA ILE A 144 0.95 13.86 32.20
C ILE A 144 1.19 12.75 31.17
N PHE A 145 1.16 13.08 29.87
CA PHE A 145 1.19 12.10 28.75
C PHE A 145 2.58 11.84 28.11
N ASP A 146 3.66 12.54 28.52
CA ASP A 146 4.98 12.38 27.89
C ASP A 146 5.96 11.58 28.78
N TYR A 147 6.13 10.30 28.42
CA TYR A 147 7.14 9.40 28.94
C TYR A 147 8.12 9.02 27.83
N ARG A 148 9.42 9.02 28.11
CA ARG A 148 10.46 8.63 27.14
C ARG A 148 11.57 7.83 27.79
N PHE A 149 12.08 6.84 27.07
CA PHE A 149 13.39 6.28 27.37
C PHE A 149 14.48 7.14 26.74
N PHE A 150 15.47 7.51 27.55
CA PHE A 150 16.70 8.15 27.13
C PHE A 150 17.86 7.19 27.36
N VAL A 151 18.43 6.66 26.28
CA VAL A 151 19.67 5.90 26.33
C VAL A 151 20.83 6.85 26.07
N ARG A 152 21.83 6.86 26.94
CA ARG A 152 23.04 7.67 26.78
C ARG A 152 24.29 6.83 26.97
N THR A 153 25.25 6.96 26.07
CA THR A 153 26.49 6.17 26.10
C THR A 153 27.68 7.03 25.68
N ILE A 154 28.82 6.81 26.35
CA ILE A 154 30.11 7.37 25.95
C ILE A 154 30.97 6.25 25.39
N ILE A 155 31.51 6.46 24.19
CA ILE A 155 32.39 5.53 23.51
C ILE A 155 33.81 6.10 23.59
N ARG A 156 34.73 5.33 24.19
CA ARG A 156 36.13 5.71 24.38
C ARG A 156 37.04 4.68 23.74
N HIS A 157 38.01 5.17 22.97
CA HIS A 157 39.09 4.40 22.37
C HIS A 157 40.35 5.25 22.29
N ALA A 158 41.52 4.63 22.10
CA ALA A 158 42.74 5.34 21.73
C ALA A 158 42.52 6.14 20.43
N ASP A 159 43.10 7.33 20.33
CA ASP A 159 42.99 8.17 19.14
C ASP A 159 43.60 7.45 17.92
N PHE A 160 42.89 7.48 16.79
CA PHE A 160 43.29 6.77 15.59
C PHE A 160 44.27 7.60 14.76
N VAL A 161 45.31 6.95 14.24
CA VAL A 161 46.31 7.58 13.37
C VAL A 161 45.92 7.47 11.89
N SER A 162 45.14 6.45 11.49
CA SER A 162 44.74 6.22 10.10
C SER A 162 43.26 6.48 9.84
N LYS A 163 42.95 6.95 8.62
CA LYS A 163 41.59 7.29 8.16
C LYS A 163 40.69 6.05 8.06
N ALA A 164 41.21 4.96 7.48
CA ALA A 164 40.46 3.71 7.30
C ALA A 164 40.08 3.09 8.66
N ALA A 165 41.04 2.99 9.60
CA ALA A 165 40.77 2.45 10.93
C ALA A 165 39.78 3.32 11.72
N SER A 166 39.81 4.65 11.56
CA SER A 166 38.82 5.54 12.18
C SER A 166 37.41 5.21 11.69
N PHE A 167 37.23 5.08 10.37
CA PHE A 167 35.91 4.86 9.78
C PHE A 167 35.33 3.48 10.10
N ASP A 168 36.14 2.41 9.94
CA ASP A 168 35.72 1.04 10.24
C ASP A 168 35.37 0.87 11.73
N PHE A 169 36.14 1.52 12.61
CA PHE A 169 35.84 1.58 14.03
C PHE A 169 34.52 2.30 14.31
N LEU A 170 34.29 3.48 13.71
CA LEU A 170 33.04 4.22 13.91
C LEU A 170 31.83 3.36 13.54
N GLN A 171 31.89 2.72 12.38
CA GLN A 171 30.79 1.90 11.87
C GLN A 171 30.51 0.71 12.78
N SER A 172 31.54 -0.09 13.07
CA SER A 172 31.40 -1.32 13.88
C SER A 172 30.99 -1.02 15.33
N GLU A 173 31.55 0.02 15.94
CA GLU A 173 31.21 0.39 17.32
C GLU A 173 29.87 1.11 17.43
N ALA A 174 29.52 2.00 16.50
CA ALA A 174 28.21 2.63 16.49
C ALA A 174 27.11 1.58 16.32
N GLU A 175 27.31 0.60 15.42
CA GLU A 175 26.37 -0.51 15.21
C GLU A 175 26.27 -1.40 16.45
N ARG A 176 27.40 -1.78 17.07
CA ARG A 176 27.40 -2.57 18.32
C ARG A 176 26.65 -1.85 19.45
N VAL A 177 26.97 -0.58 19.70
CA VAL A 177 26.34 0.20 20.77
C VAL A 177 24.87 0.48 20.49
N LEU A 178 24.47 0.64 19.22
CA LEU A 178 23.07 0.74 18.83
C LEU A 178 22.30 -0.54 19.17
N LEU A 179 22.86 -1.70 18.85
CA LEU A 179 22.27 -3.00 19.16
C LEU A 179 22.12 -3.21 20.68
N GLU A 180 23.19 -2.97 21.44
CA GLU A 180 23.16 -3.04 22.90
C GLU A 180 22.12 -2.08 23.49
N SER A 181 21.94 -0.89 22.89
CA SER A 181 20.95 0.11 23.33
C SER A 181 19.53 -0.39 23.11
N MET A 182 19.29 -1.04 21.98
CA MET A 182 17.99 -1.66 21.66
C MET A 182 17.70 -2.85 22.58
N ASP A 183 18.69 -3.72 22.84
CA ASP A 183 18.56 -4.84 23.76
C ASP A 183 18.22 -4.37 25.19
N ALA A 184 18.91 -3.33 25.67
CA ALA A 184 18.63 -2.73 26.98
C ALA A 184 17.21 -2.14 27.07
N MET A 185 16.73 -1.51 26.01
CA MET A 185 15.35 -0.99 25.95
C MET A 185 14.30 -2.10 25.85
N GLU A 186 14.61 -3.22 25.19
CA GLU A 186 13.72 -4.40 25.16
C GLU A 186 13.54 -4.97 26.56
N VAL A 187 14.62 -5.08 27.34
CA VAL A 187 14.54 -5.49 28.76
C VAL A 187 13.76 -4.45 29.57
N ALA A 188 14.04 -3.16 29.39
CA ALA A 188 13.35 -2.08 30.07
C ALA A 188 11.86 -1.97 29.70
N SER A 189 11.43 -2.59 28.60
CA SER A 189 10.02 -2.63 28.19
C SER A 189 9.14 -3.43 29.16
N THR A 190 9.75 -4.22 30.06
CA THR A 190 9.06 -4.90 31.17
C THR A 190 8.64 -3.95 32.31
N HIS A 191 9.14 -2.71 32.33
CA HIS A 191 8.78 -1.72 33.35
C HIS A 191 7.28 -1.36 33.29
N LYS A 192 6.66 -1.14 34.45
CA LYS A 192 5.21 -0.84 34.58
C LYS A 192 4.74 0.30 33.67
N ASP A 193 5.55 1.35 33.52
CA ASP A 193 5.23 2.54 32.73
C ASP A 193 5.82 2.50 31.30
N ALA A 194 6.50 1.41 30.90
CA ALA A 194 7.10 1.31 29.58
C ALA A 194 6.07 1.42 28.44
N HIS A 195 4.86 0.90 28.63
CA HIS A 195 3.78 0.99 27.64
C HIS A 195 3.37 2.43 27.31
N LYS A 196 3.63 3.38 28.22
CA LYS A 196 3.38 4.82 28.07
C LYS A 196 4.52 5.53 27.33
N THR A 197 5.69 4.91 27.20
CA THR A 197 6.85 5.53 26.56
C THR A 197 6.63 5.72 25.08
N THR A 198 7.00 6.90 24.59
CA THR A 198 6.77 7.29 23.21
C THR A 198 7.87 8.23 22.75
N GLY A 199 8.43 8.04 21.56
CA GLY A 199 9.48 8.92 21.05
C GLY A 199 10.78 8.82 21.84
N ASN A 200 11.26 7.60 22.01
CA ASN A 200 12.48 7.27 22.73
C ASN A 200 13.70 7.87 22.00
N HIS A 201 14.75 8.14 22.77
CA HIS A 201 15.93 8.89 22.35
C HIS A 201 17.20 8.12 22.65
N ILE A 202 18.10 8.05 21.68
CA ILE A 202 19.45 7.50 21.85
C ILE A 202 20.48 8.61 21.66
N PHE A 203 21.41 8.76 22.60
CA PHE A 203 22.54 9.66 22.52
C PHE A 203 23.87 8.89 22.62
N MET A 204 24.69 8.99 21.57
CA MET A 204 26.01 8.39 21.51
C MET A 204 27.07 9.48 21.42
N ASN A 205 28.02 9.48 22.36
CA ASN A 205 29.12 10.42 22.38
C ASN A 205 30.45 9.70 22.15
N PHE A 206 31.05 9.89 20.97
CA PHE A 206 32.40 9.45 20.66
C PHE A 206 33.39 10.47 21.19
N ALA A 207 34.02 10.12 22.30
CA ALA A 207 35.00 10.99 22.96
C ALA A 207 36.36 11.03 22.23
N SER A 208 36.68 9.99 21.46
CA SER A 208 37.93 9.90 20.69
C SER A 208 37.93 10.87 19.50
N THR A 209 39.11 11.41 19.17
CA THR A 209 39.25 12.28 17.99
C THR A 209 39.40 11.41 16.73
N MET A 210 38.58 11.65 15.71
CA MET A 210 38.57 10.87 14.47
C MET A 210 39.09 11.68 13.28
N VAL A 211 39.88 11.07 12.41
CA VAL A 211 40.37 11.71 11.17
C VAL A 211 39.44 11.32 10.02
N LEU A 212 38.42 12.16 9.79
CA LEU A 212 37.48 12.02 8.67
C LEU A 212 37.55 13.26 7.78
N GLU A 213 37.68 13.08 6.47
CA GLU A 213 37.70 14.17 5.49
C GLU A 213 36.35 14.40 4.81
N ASP A 214 35.47 13.40 4.82
CA ASP A 214 34.20 13.42 4.08
C ASP A 214 33.01 13.20 5.03
N ILE A 215 32.18 14.24 5.16
CA ILE A 215 30.95 14.24 5.97
C ILE A 215 29.83 13.47 5.26
N ASP A 216 29.79 13.47 3.94
CA ASP A 216 28.73 12.80 3.19
C ASP A 216 28.90 11.28 3.26
N LYS A 217 30.14 10.79 3.24
CA LYS A 217 30.42 9.38 3.52
C LYS A 217 29.99 8.95 4.94
N LEU A 218 30.12 9.83 5.93
CA LEU A 218 29.62 9.59 7.29
C LEU A 218 28.09 9.51 7.31
N LYS A 219 27.42 10.44 6.62
CA LYS A 219 25.96 10.46 6.47
C LYS A 219 25.44 9.16 5.87
N ASP A 220 26.00 8.72 4.75
CA ASP A 220 25.57 7.49 4.07
C ASP A 220 25.75 6.25 4.95
N THR A 221 26.85 6.18 5.71
CA THR A 221 27.11 5.07 6.63
C THR A 221 26.08 4.99 7.75
N VAL A 222 25.81 6.12 8.40
CA VAL A 222 24.81 6.21 9.46
C VAL A 222 23.42 5.88 8.89
N LYS A 223 23.10 6.39 7.70
CA LYS A 223 21.84 6.10 7.01
C LYS A 223 21.67 4.61 6.72
N ASN A 224 22.70 3.94 6.22
CA ASN A 224 22.68 2.50 5.92
C ASN A 224 22.47 1.65 7.18
N VAL A 225 23.15 1.98 8.28
CA VAL A 225 22.98 1.29 9.57
C VAL A 225 21.55 1.49 10.10
N VAL A 226 21.03 2.71 10.06
CA VAL A 226 19.68 3.01 10.57
C VAL A 226 18.60 2.35 9.71
N LEU A 227 18.73 2.36 8.38
CA LEU A 227 17.78 1.69 7.48
C LEU A 227 17.76 0.18 7.69
N ARG A 228 18.92 -0.45 7.93
CA ARG A 228 19.03 -1.88 8.26
C ARG A 228 18.24 -2.26 9.50
N TYR A 229 18.22 -1.40 10.52
CA TYR A 229 17.52 -1.65 11.80
C TYR A 229 16.20 -0.90 11.96
N GLY A 230 15.68 -0.26 10.89
CA GLY A 230 14.47 0.55 10.91
C GLY A 230 13.26 -0.11 11.59
N PRO A 231 12.89 -1.36 11.24
CA PRO A 231 11.76 -2.05 11.87
C PRO A 231 11.90 -2.22 13.39
N ARG A 232 13.13 -2.47 13.86
CA ARG A 232 13.42 -2.64 15.29
C ARG A 232 13.38 -1.30 16.03
N LEU A 233 13.94 -0.25 15.42
CA LEU A 233 13.87 1.13 15.93
C LEU A 233 12.41 1.60 16.07
N TRP A 234 11.59 1.29 15.06
CA TRP A 234 10.16 1.60 15.05
C TRP A 234 9.40 0.87 16.16
N ARG A 235 9.64 -0.44 16.32
CA ARG A 235 9.04 -1.26 17.39
C ARG A 235 9.35 -0.70 18.78
N LEU A 236 10.58 -0.22 18.98
CA LEU A 236 11.03 0.41 20.21
C LEU A 236 10.66 1.89 20.33
N ARG A 237 9.87 2.43 19.38
CA ARG A 237 9.37 3.81 19.36
C ARG A 237 10.50 4.84 19.43
N ILE A 238 11.66 4.53 18.87
CA ILE A 238 12.82 5.44 18.83
C ILE A 238 12.61 6.42 17.67
N THR A 239 12.37 7.68 17.99
CA THR A 239 12.09 8.73 16.99
C THR A 239 13.29 9.64 16.73
N GLN A 240 14.24 9.66 17.66
CA GLN A 240 15.41 10.52 17.59
C GLN A 240 16.66 9.79 18.04
N ALA A 241 17.73 9.93 17.26
CA ALA A 241 19.05 9.48 17.64
C ALA A 241 20.06 10.61 17.41
N GLU A 242 21.00 10.76 18.33
CA GLU A 242 22.01 11.80 18.32
C GLU A 242 23.39 11.18 18.41
N LEU A 243 24.25 11.56 17.47
CA LEU A 243 25.64 11.12 17.41
C LEU A 243 26.55 12.34 17.51
N LYS A 244 27.39 12.37 18.54
CA LYS A 244 28.42 13.40 18.73
C LYS A 244 29.80 12.80 18.45
N VAL A 245 30.53 13.40 17.52
CA VAL A 245 31.88 12.96 17.12
C VAL A 245 32.80 14.18 17.05
N THR A 246 34.04 14.03 17.50
CA THR A 246 35.05 15.09 17.33
C THR A 246 35.92 14.76 16.12
N LEU A 247 35.85 15.58 15.08
CA LEU A 247 36.64 15.41 13.86
C LEU A 247 37.92 16.23 13.93
N SER A 248 39.04 15.67 13.47
CA SER A 248 40.28 16.40 13.22
C SER A 248 40.37 16.76 11.74
N HIS A 249 40.40 18.06 11.43
CA HIS A 249 40.62 18.57 10.08
C HIS A 249 41.72 19.64 10.12
N SER A 250 42.82 19.43 9.39
CA SER A 250 43.97 20.35 9.35
C SER A 250 44.47 20.76 10.75
N ASP A 251 44.66 19.79 11.64
CA ASP A 251 45.08 19.95 13.05
C ASP A 251 44.11 20.74 13.96
N LYS A 252 42.90 21.09 13.47
CA LYS A 252 41.83 21.66 14.27
C LYS A 252 40.80 20.60 14.63
N LYS A 253 40.46 20.53 15.93
CA LYS A 253 39.40 19.66 16.45
C LYS A 253 38.05 20.35 16.34
N ILE A 254 37.14 19.78 15.57
CA ILE A 254 35.80 20.31 15.31
C ILE A 254 34.77 19.31 15.86
N PRO A 255 33.98 19.68 16.88
CA PRO A 255 32.87 18.85 17.33
C PRO A 255 31.75 18.91 16.31
N VAL A 256 31.36 17.74 15.78
CA VAL A 256 30.26 17.57 14.85
C VAL A 256 29.17 16.75 15.53
N ARG A 257 27.91 17.12 15.27
CA ARG A 257 26.73 16.40 15.71
C ARG A 257 25.84 16.04 14.55
N LEU A 258 25.37 14.80 14.57
CA LEU A 258 24.35 14.31 13.68
C LEU A 258 23.08 14.08 14.49
N PHE A 259 22.00 14.71 14.05
CA PHE A 259 20.66 14.51 14.58
C PHE A 259 19.86 13.73 13.56
N LEU A 260 19.47 12.52 13.95
CA LEU A 260 18.59 11.65 13.18
C LEU A 260 17.18 11.82 13.72
N LYS A 261 16.24 12.14 12.84
CA LYS A 261 14.84 12.35 13.19
C LYS A 261 13.95 11.52 12.26
N GLY A 262 13.31 10.51 12.83
CA GLY A 262 12.37 9.62 12.15
C GLY A 262 10.95 9.80 12.66
N GLU A 263 10.38 11.01 12.57
CA GLU A 263 9.02 11.26 13.08
C GLU A 263 7.93 10.49 12.32
N GLN A 264 8.17 10.20 11.04
CA GLN A 264 7.17 9.60 10.15
C GLN A 264 7.40 8.12 9.85
N GLY A 265 8.50 7.53 10.32
CA GLY A 265 8.84 6.12 10.06
C GLY A 265 9.32 5.79 8.65
N TYR A 266 8.97 6.60 7.65
CA TYR A 266 9.31 6.37 6.23
C TYR A 266 10.49 7.18 5.70
N ASP A 267 10.85 8.29 6.36
CA ASP A 267 12.02 9.10 6.01
C ASP A 267 12.86 9.38 7.25
N LEU A 268 14.17 9.35 7.05
CA LEU A 268 15.18 9.65 8.05
C LEU A 268 15.75 11.02 7.73
N ASP A 269 15.15 12.06 8.31
CA ASP A 269 15.72 13.40 8.24
C ASP A 269 17.01 13.40 9.09
N MET A 270 18.14 13.74 8.48
CA MET A 270 19.43 13.82 9.15
C MET A 270 20.00 15.22 9.03
N ASP A 271 20.11 15.91 10.16
CA ASP A 271 20.69 17.24 10.23
C ASP A 271 22.10 17.16 10.84
N VAL A 272 23.08 17.76 10.16
CA VAL A 272 24.47 17.80 10.62
C VAL A 272 24.83 19.23 11.06
N TYR A 273 25.32 19.35 12.29
CA TYR A 273 25.72 20.61 12.90
C TYR A 273 27.17 20.54 13.38
N ARG A 274 27.89 21.66 13.28
CA ARG A 274 29.13 21.89 14.03
C ARG A 274 28.84 22.76 15.26
N GLU A 275 29.58 22.51 16.32
CA GLU A 275 29.57 23.38 17.51
C GLU A 275 30.56 24.53 17.29
N ALA A 276 30.09 25.77 17.26
CA ALA A 276 30.94 26.95 17.09
C ALA A 276 30.50 28.09 18.01
N PRO A 277 31.43 28.89 18.56
CA PRO A 277 31.09 30.09 19.30
C PRO A 277 30.44 31.12 18.37
N ASP A 278 29.36 31.73 18.84
CA ASP A 278 28.81 32.92 18.22
C ASP A 278 29.78 34.09 18.37
N PHE A 279 29.98 34.84 17.27
CA PHE A 279 30.96 35.93 17.23
C PHE A 279 30.56 37.10 18.14
N ASN A 280 29.25 37.30 18.35
CA ASN A 280 28.73 38.43 19.13
C ASN A 280 28.57 38.10 20.62
N THR A 281 28.09 36.89 20.95
CA THR A 281 27.77 36.52 22.34
C THR A 281 28.83 35.65 23.02
N GLY A 282 29.76 35.07 22.26
CA GLY A 282 30.73 34.10 22.76
C GLY A 282 30.12 32.77 23.22
N GLN A 283 28.80 32.60 23.11
CA GLN A 283 28.11 31.36 23.44
C GLN A 283 28.25 30.34 22.31
N VAL A 284 28.52 29.08 22.65
CA VAL A 284 28.60 28.01 21.66
C VAL A 284 27.19 27.68 21.16
N GLN A 285 27.01 27.72 19.85
CA GLN A 285 25.75 27.46 19.16
C GLN A 285 25.90 26.35 18.10
N TYR A 286 24.76 25.78 17.71
CA TYR A 286 24.69 24.85 16.59
C TYR A 286 24.74 25.61 15.26
N VAL A 287 25.69 25.26 14.40
CA VAL A 287 25.80 25.80 13.05
C VAL A 287 25.64 24.67 12.06
N SER A 288 24.56 24.70 11.27
CA SER A 288 24.31 23.70 10.21
C SER A 288 25.45 23.66 9.20
N LEU A 289 25.88 22.46 8.85
CA LEU A 289 26.92 22.22 7.84
C LEU A 289 26.35 22.05 6.42
N ASP A 290 25.05 21.75 6.32
CA ASP A 290 24.37 21.52 5.06
C ASP A 290 23.87 22.82 4.40
N THR A 291 23.55 22.75 3.10
CA THR A 291 22.94 23.86 2.35
C THR A 291 21.56 24.25 2.89
N ARG A 292 20.86 23.29 3.52
CA ARG A 292 19.61 23.52 4.25
C ARG A 292 19.92 23.87 5.70
N LEU A 293 19.36 24.97 6.18
CA LEU A 293 19.39 25.32 7.60
C LEU A 293 18.49 24.35 8.39
N GLY A 294 19.10 23.60 9.31
CA GLY A 294 18.38 22.68 10.19
C GLY A 294 17.66 23.43 11.34
N PRO A 295 16.67 22.81 11.99
CA PRO A 295 15.83 23.44 13.03
C PRO A 295 16.61 23.96 14.25
N LEU A 296 17.77 23.37 14.55
CA LEU A 296 18.60 23.79 15.68
C LEU A 296 19.62 24.89 15.32
N HIS A 297 19.66 25.35 14.07
CA HIS A 297 20.60 26.39 13.64
C HIS A 297 20.47 27.65 14.51
N GLY A 298 21.59 28.14 15.04
CA GLY A 298 21.64 29.33 15.89
C GLY A 298 21.15 29.13 17.33
N LYS A 299 20.78 27.91 17.73
CA LYS A 299 20.40 27.59 19.12
C LYS A 299 21.63 27.31 19.98
N VAL A 300 21.55 27.67 21.25
CA VAL A 300 22.64 27.52 22.24
C VAL A 300 22.86 26.06 22.62
N LEU A 301 24.12 25.68 22.80
CA LEU A 301 24.51 24.35 23.27
C LEU A 301 23.97 24.07 24.68
N GLY A 302 23.33 22.91 24.87
CA GLY A 302 22.78 22.51 26.18
C GLY A 302 21.33 22.91 26.42
N MET A 303 20.62 23.44 25.41
CA MET A 303 19.17 23.63 25.46
C MET A 303 18.47 22.30 25.85
N PRO A 304 17.55 22.33 26.84
CA PRO A 304 16.75 21.18 27.21
C PRO A 304 15.90 20.65 26.05
N TYR A 305 15.72 19.33 25.98
CA TYR A 305 14.79 18.70 25.06
C TYR A 305 13.37 19.18 25.34
N GLU A 306 12.67 19.52 24.27
CA GLU A 306 11.29 19.96 24.34
C GLU A 306 10.37 18.78 24.66
N THR A 307 9.42 19.02 25.56
CA THR A 307 8.31 18.10 25.85
C THR A 307 7.44 17.93 24.60
N LYS A 308 6.72 16.81 24.49
CA LYS A 308 5.93 16.52 23.28
C LYS A 308 4.92 17.61 22.95
N ASP A 309 4.84 17.98 21.69
CA ASP A 309 3.79 18.85 21.17
C ASP A 309 2.46 18.11 21.02
N TYR A 310 1.36 18.87 20.98
CA TYR A 310 0.01 18.36 20.74
C TYR A 310 -0.08 17.46 19.49
N ILE A 311 0.62 17.84 18.42
CA ILE A 311 0.66 17.10 17.15
C ILE A 311 1.34 15.74 17.33
N GLN A 312 2.42 15.66 18.12
CA GLN A 312 3.12 14.40 18.36
C GLN A 312 2.26 13.40 19.15
N LEU A 313 1.39 13.89 20.04
CA LEU A 313 0.41 13.03 20.71
C LEU A 313 -0.62 12.46 19.72
N LYS A 314 -1.11 13.29 18.78
CA LYS A 314 -1.99 12.82 17.70
C LYS A 314 -1.30 11.79 16.81
N ARG A 315 -0.05 12.01 16.42
CA ARG A 315 0.77 11.03 15.68
C ARG A 315 0.88 9.70 16.40
N PHE A 316 1.15 9.73 17.69
CA PHE A 316 1.21 8.52 18.50
C PHE A 316 -0.14 7.80 18.58
N ASN A 317 -1.24 8.53 18.71
CA ASN A 317 -2.57 7.93 18.70
C ASN A 317 -2.90 7.29 17.33
N ALA A 318 -2.46 7.89 16.21
CA ALA A 318 -2.58 7.27 14.89
C ALA A 318 -1.73 6.00 14.77
N GLN A 319 -0.52 5.99 15.32
CA GLN A 319 0.36 4.81 15.35
C GLN A 319 -0.24 3.63 16.13
N LYS A 320 -1.03 3.88 17.20
CA LYS A 320 -1.79 2.79 17.88
C LYS A 320 -2.78 2.08 16.96
N PHE A 321 -3.23 2.77 15.92
CA PHE A 321 -4.07 2.22 14.87
C PHE A 321 -3.27 1.72 13.67
N ASN A 322 -1.94 1.59 13.78
CA ASN A 322 -1.03 1.17 12.70
C ASN A 322 -1.21 2.00 11.42
N THR A 323 -1.39 3.32 11.56
CA THR A 323 -1.50 4.21 10.41
C THR A 323 -0.76 5.53 10.62
N THR A 324 -0.44 6.21 9.52
CA THR A 324 0.12 7.55 9.56
C THR A 324 -0.91 8.57 10.04
N PHE A 325 -0.45 9.61 10.73
CA PHE A 325 -1.33 10.70 11.09
C PHE A 325 -1.77 11.49 9.86
N VAL A 326 -3.05 11.83 9.81
CA VAL A 326 -3.71 12.35 8.60
C VAL A 326 -3.00 13.56 7.99
N TYR A 327 -2.48 14.50 8.79
CA TYR A 327 -1.78 15.69 8.28
C TYR A 327 -0.33 15.46 7.83
N ASP A 328 0.19 14.25 7.99
CA ASP A 328 1.51 13.89 7.47
C ASP A 328 1.43 13.36 6.03
N TYR A 329 0.24 12.99 5.53
CA TYR A 329 0.03 12.56 4.14
C TYR A 329 0.48 13.57 3.09
N PRO A 330 0.20 14.90 3.20
CA PRO A 330 0.74 15.87 2.25
C PRO A 330 2.27 15.83 2.14
N LYS A 331 3.00 15.64 3.25
CA LYS A 331 4.47 15.51 3.22
C LYS A 331 4.90 14.23 2.49
N LEU A 332 4.22 13.10 2.73
CA LEU A 332 4.50 11.84 2.05
C LEU A 332 4.19 11.91 0.55
N ILE A 333 3.13 12.62 0.15
CA ILE A 333 2.78 12.86 -1.26
C ILE A 333 3.84 13.74 -1.93
N ASP A 334 4.29 14.83 -1.29
CA ASP A 334 5.39 15.67 -1.81
C ASP A 334 6.66 14.85 -2.05
N GLN A 335 7.00 13.96 -1.12
CA GLN A 335 8.14 13.06 -1.26
C GLN A 335 7.95 12.04 -2.40
N ALA A 336 6.77 11.41 -2.50
CA ALA A 336 6.48 10.45 -3.57
C ALA A 336 6.53 11.12 -4.96
N LEU A 337 6.04 12.36 -5.08
CA LEU A 337 6.15 13.16 -6.29
C LEU A 337 7.59 13.52 -6.62
N MET A 338 8.40 13.90 -5.62
CA MET A 338 9.83 14.16 -5.80
C MET A 338 10.58 12.93 -6.29
N ASP A 339 10.29 11.75 -5.73
CA ASP A 339 10.87 10.49 -6.19
C ASP A 339 10.46 10.18 -7.63
N TYR A 340 9.21 10.50 -8.02
CA TYR A 340 8.74 10.34 -9.39
C TYR A 340 9.43 11.31 -10.38
N TRP A 341 9.63 12.56 -10.00
CA TRP A 341 10.42 13.51 -10.79
C TRP A 341 11.86 13.03 -10.97
N LYS A 342 12.48 12.52 -9.90
CA LYS A 342 13.85 11.98 -9.95
C LYS A 342 13.96 10.72 -10.81
N SER A 343 12.95 9.84 -10.77
CA SER A 343 12.95 8.63 -11.60
C SER A 343 12.83 8.97 -13.08
N CYS A 344 12.05 10.00 -13.44
CA CYS A 344 11.94 10.48 -14.81
C CYS A 344 13.14 11.33 -15.24
N PHE A 345 13.72 12.12 -14.35
CA PHE A 345 14.78 13.10 -14.67
C PHE A 345 15.91 13.10 -13.63
N PRO A 346 16.78 12.07 -13.61
CA PRO A 346 17.84 11.92 -12.62
C PRO A 346 18.91 13.04 -12.66
N ASN A 347 19.13 13.69 -13.82
CA ASN A 347 20.26 14.61 -14.04
C ASN A 347 19.89 16.07 -14.37
N THR A 348 18.65 16.50 -14.12
CA THR A 348 18.18 17.83 -14.58
C THR A 348 18.13 18.86 -13.46
N ILE A 349 18.62 20.08 -13.74
CA ILE A 349 18.51 21.30 -12.89
C ILE A 349 17.03 21.77 -12.75
N LEU A 350 16.12 21.20 -13.56
CA LEU A 350 14.67 21.44 -13.56
C LEU A 350 13.94 20.77 -12.37
N GLN A 351 14.65 20.42 -11.29
CA GLN A 351 13.98 19.94 -10.09
C GLN A 351 13.22 21.12 -9.46
N PRO A 352 11.89 21.02 -9.31
CA PRO A 352 11.15 22.05 -8.60
C PRO A 352 11.63 22.05 -7.14
N LYS A 353 11.59 23.21 -6.48
CA LYS A 353 12.10 23.32 -5.11
C LYS A 353 11.27 22.43 -4.19
N ARG A 354 11.92 21.66 -3.31
CA ARG A 354 11.24 21.03 -2.16
C ARG A 354 10.53 22.13 -1.39
N SER A 355 9.32 21.87 -0.94
CA SER A 355 8.71 22.68 0.11
C SER A 355 9.64 22.62 1.33
N SER A 356 10.40 23.70 1.58
CA SER A 356 11.39 23.75 2.66
C SER A 356 10.74 23.95 4.03
N THR A 357 9.41 24.04 4.10
CA THR A 357 8.70 24.51 5.28
C THR A 357 7.31 23.92 5.29
N THR A 358 6.90 23.37 6.44
CA THR A 358 5.49 23.15 6.79
C THR A 358 4.78 24.51 6.84
N SER A 359 4.55 25.09 5.67
CA SER A 359 3.71 26.24 5.41
C SER A 359 2.97 25.84 4.13
N LEU A 360 1.72 25.38 4.16
CA LEU A 360 0.58 26.29 4.37
C LEU A 360 1.10 27.73 4.33
N LYS A 361 1.32 28.26 3.12
CA LYS A 361 1.72 29.66 2.93
C LYS A 361 0.60 30.54 3.51
N LEU A 362 0.65 30.79 4.81
CA LEU A 362 0.21 32.07 5.35
C LEU A 362 1.22 33.08 4.82
N ASN A 363 0.73 34.05 4.04
CA ASN A 363 1.42 35.29 3.80
C ASN A 363 1.74 35.93 5.16
N GLN A 364 2.93 35.67 5.70
CA GLN A 364 3.52 36.46 6.77
C GLN A 364 4.01 37.77 6.16
N SER A 365 3.07 38.68 5.90
CA SER A 365 3.35 40.11 5.90
C SER A 365 2.69 40.68 7.16
N ASP A 366 3.52 41.11 8.12
CA ASP A 366 3.09 41.64 9.42
C ASP A 366 2.06 42.80 9.32
N GLU A 367 1.95 43.46 8.16
CA GLU A 367 0.93 44.49 7.89
C GLU A 367 -0.51 43.96 7.77
N ALA A 368 -0.71 42.70 7.34
CA ALA A 368 -2.05 42.12 7.18
C ALA A 368 -2.63 41.68 8.54
N VAL A 369 -1.77 41.22 9.45
CA VAL A 369 -2.12 40.81 10.82
C VAL A 369 -2.54 42.03 11.65
N GLU A 370 -1.88 43.18 11.49
CA GLU A 370 -2.30 44.41 12.17
C GLU A 370 -3.63 44.98 11.63
N LYS A 371 -3.88 44.86 10.31
CA LYS A 371 -5.16 45.26 9.69
C LYS A 371 -6.30 44.32 10.06
N LEU A 372 -6.07 43.01 10.20
CA LEU A 372 -7.06 42.06 10.69
C LEU A 372 -7.31 42.22 12.20
N GLN A 373 -6.27 42.41 13.02
CA GLN A 373 -6.43 42.63 14.47
C GLN A 373 -7.20 43.92 14.80
N ARG A 374 -7.14 44.96 13.96
CA ARG A 374 -7.99 46.15 14.09
C ARG A 374 -9.46 45.91 13.71
N ARG A 375 -9.74 44.93 12.83
CA ARG A 375 -11.12 44.52 12.47
C ARG A 375 -11.72 43.49 13.42
N THR A 376 -10.90 42.64 14.07
CA THR A 376 -11.36 41.61 15.00
C THR A 376 -11.63 42.14 16.42
N ARG A 377 -11.28 43.40 16.72
CA ARG A 377 -11.59 44.04 18.03
C ARG A 377 -13.02 44.59 18.17
N SER A 378 -13.86 44.53 17.13
CA SER A 378 -15.25 45.01 17.20
C SER A 378 -16.32 43.92 17.30
N PHE A 379 -15.96 42.63 17.42
CA PHE A 379 -16.93 41.54 17.53
C PHE A 379 -16.51 40.49 18.57
N VAL A 380 -16.46 40.91 19.85
CA VAL A 380 -16.53 39.99 20.99
C VAL A 380 -17.52 40.56 21.99
N GLY A 381 -18.78 40.15 21.85
CA GLY A 381 -19.78 40.22 22.93
C GLY A 381 -19.78 38.89 23.72
N PRO A 382 -20.18 38.88 24.99
CA PRO A 382 -19.97 37.76 25.89
C PRO A 382 -20.96 36.61 25.64
N THR A 383 -20.40 35.41 25.55
CA THR A 383 -20.93 34.11 26.04
C THR A 383 -22.44 33.99 26.28
N ASP A 384 -23.13 33.23 25.44
CA ASP A 384 -23.87 32.02 25.86
C ASP A 384 -24.50 31.31 24.65
N LYS A 385 -24.80 30.01 24.80
CA LYS A 385 -25.36 29.05 23.80
C LYS A 385 -24.36 28.28 22.94
N ARG A 386 -23.49 27.50 23.60
CA ARG A 386 -22.90 26.29 22.99
C ARG A 386 -23.94 25.17 23.03
N GLY A 387 -24.47 24.77 21.87
CA GLY A 387 -25.33 23.58 21.78
C GLY A 387 -26.35 23.54 20.63
N SER A 388 -26.58 24.63 19.89
CA SER A 388 -27.76 24.72 19.00
C SER A 388 -27.48 24.89 17.51
N VAL A 389 -26.22 25.01 17.07
CA VAL A 389 -25.95 25.34 15.65
C VAL A 389 -25.93 24.09 14.76
N LEU A 390 -25.47 22.95 15.28
CA LEU A 390 -25.45 21.68 14.55
C LEU A 390 -26.85 21.05 14.42
N SER A 391 -27.76 21.27 15.37
CA SER A 391 -29.14 20.75 15.27
C SER A 391 -29.97 21.49 14.22
N SER A 392 -29.80 22.82 14.10
CA SER A 392 -30.52 23.63 13.12
C SER A 392 -30.02 23.45 11.69
N LEU A 393 -28.75 23.05 11.50
CA LEU A 393 -28.18 22.75 10.17
C LEU A 393 -28.64 21.42 9.58
N LEU A 394 -29.21 20.55 10.42
CA LEU A 394 -29.61 19.19 10.08
C LEU A 394 -31.13 19.04 9.92
N GLU A 395 -31.92 20.12 10.10
CA GLU A 395 -33.38 20.08 9.88
C GLU A 395 -33.80 20.27 8.41
N GLU A 396 -32.88 20.67 7.52
CA GLU A 396 -33.12 20.78 6.07
C GLU A 396 -32.56 19.60 5.25
N PHE A 397 -32.79 18.36 5.70
CA PHE A 397 -32.49 17.19 4.87
C PHE A 397 -33.66 16.84 3.93
N SER A 398 -33.87 17.69 2.92
CA SER A 398 -34.59 17.35 1.69
C SER A 398 -33.58 17.08 0.57
N PRO A 399 -33.73 16.00 -0.23
CA PRO A 399 -32.86 15.72 -1.37
C PRO A 399 -33.09 16.64 -2.59
N GLU A 400 -33.97 17.65 -2.49
CA GLU A 400 -34.43 18.47 -3.63
C GLU A 400 -34.19 19.99 -3.52
N THR A 401 -33.32 20.47 -2.62
CA THR A 401 -32.96 21.89 -2.63
C THR A 401 -31.93 22.18 -3.73
N ASN A 402 -32.44 22.67 -4.87
CA ASN A 402 -31.66 23.44 -5.86
C ASN A 402 -31.05 24.65 -5.14
N PHE A 403 -29.83 24.52 -4.64
CA PHE A 403 -29.05 25.65 -4.15
C PHE A 403 -28.40 26.36 -5.34
N GLU A 404 -28.50 27.68 -5.34
CA GLU A 404 -28.29 28.59 -6.47
C GLU A 404 -26.88 28.51 -7.08
N GLU A 405 -26.82 28.45 -8.41
CA GLU A 405 -25.62 28.31 -9.25
C GLU A 405 -24.63 29.50 -9.13
N GLU A 406 -25.05 30.65 -8.58
CA GLU A 406 -24.28 31.90 -8.59
C GLU A 406 -23.25 32.04 -7.44
N GLU A 407 -23.38 31.33 -6.31
CA GLU A 407 -22.49 31.49 -5.13
C GLU A 407 -21.46 30.36 -4.96
N GLU A 408 -21.63 29.23 -5.64
CA GLU A 408 -20.63 28.15 -5.69
C GLU A 408 -19.48 28.47 -6.65
N GLU A 409 -19.71 29.37 -7.61
CA GLU A 409 -18.67 30.02 -8.43
C GLU A 409 -17.60 30.71 -7.57
N GLU A 410 -17.88 31.18 -6.34
CA GLU A 410 -16.85 31.82 -5.49
C GLU A 410 -15.78 30.84 -5.02
N THR A 411 -16.14 29.57 -4.73
CA THR A 411 -15.17 28.57 -4.29
C THR A 411 -14.29 28.13 -5.46
N GLU A 412 -14.87 28.01 -6.65
CA GLU A 412 -14.15 27.76 -7.91
C GLU A 412 -13.24 28.93 -8.27
N ASN A 413 -13.75 30.16 -8.19
CA ASN A 413 -12.98 31.38 -8.42
C ASN A 413 -11.86 31.60 -7.39
N LEU A 414 -12.00 31.17 -6.13
CA LEU A 414 -10.94 31.23 -5.11
C LEU A 414 -9.83 30.21 -5.36
N VAL A 415 -10.19 29.03 -5.87
CA VAL A 415 -9.24 28.00 -6.32
C VAL A 415 -8.46 28.49 -7.55
N GLU A 416 -9.12 29.17 -8.48
CA GLU A 416 -8.47 29.75 -9.68
C GLU A 416 -7.66 31.03 -9.39
N LYS A 417 -8.08 31.86 -8.41
CA LYS A 417 -7.38 33.11 -8.05
C LYS A 417 -6.13 32.90 -7.18
N ASN A 418 -5.97 31.75 -6.54
CA ASN A 418 -4.74 31.40 -5.84
C ASN A 418 -3.64 31.09 -6.86
N LYS A 419 -2.80 32.09 -7.18
CA LYS A 419 -1.60 31.89 -8.01
C LYS A 419 -0.62 30.96 -7.28
N PHE A 420 -0.67 29.68 -7.67
CA PHE A 420 0.20 28.62 -7.18
C PHE A 420 1.69 28.89 -7.53
N GLY A 421 2.60 28.65 -6.58
CA GLY A 421 4.03 28.99 -6.63
C GLY A 421 4.92 28.01 -7.41
N ASP A 422 6.21 27.88 -7.05
CA ASP A 422 7.21 27.01 -7.72
C ASP A 422 7.35 25.59 -7.12
N PHE A 423 6.45 25.17 -6.21
CA PHE A 423 6.57 23.90 -5.48
C PHE A 423 6.01 22.70 -6.25
N VAL A 424 6.46 21.48 -5.92
CA VAL A 424 5.96 20.23 -6.54
C VAL A 424 4.54 19.90 -6.09
N LEU A 425 4.24 20.16 -4.81
CA LEU A 425 2.92 19.98 -4.24
C LEU A 425 2.42 21.29 -3.65
N GLU A 426 1.21 21.66 -4.02
CA GLU A 426 0.47 22.74 -3.38
C GLU A 426 -0.83 22.18 -2.81
N CYS A 427 -1.14 22.55 -1.58
CA CYS A 427 -2.19 21.90 -0.80
C CYS A 427 -3.02 22.95 -0.08
N LEU A 428 -4.34 22.89 -0.28
CA LEU A 428 -5.33 23.75 0.35
C LEU A 428 -6.30 22.87 1.14
N GLU A 429 -6.36 23.07 2.45
CA GLU A 429 -7.30 22.35 3.30
C GLU A 429 -8.72 22.93 3.16
N LEU A 430 -9.70 22.04 3.09
CA LEU A 430 -11.12 22.38 3.00
C LEU A 430 -11.87 21.88 4.24
N ALA A 431 -12.78 22.68 4.78
CA ALA A 431 -13.66 22.29 5.89
C ALA A 431 -15.08 22.85 5.71
N LEU A 432 -16.04 22.27 6.42
CA LEU A 432 -17.41 22.77 6.40
C LEU A 432 -17.51 24.11 7.13
N ASP A 433 -18.20 25.06 6.51
CA ASP A 433 -18.66 26.28 7.17
C ASP A 433 -19.92 26.03 8.02
N LYS A 434 -20.46 27.10 8.61
CA LYS A 434 -21.67 27.03 9.42
C LYS A 434 -22.94 26.77 8.62
N GLU A 435 -22.87 26.76 7.30
CA GLU A 435 -23.99 26.48 6.41
C GLU A 435 -23.86 25.07 5.78
N GLY A 436 -22.84 24.29 6.18
CA GLY A 436 -22.60 22.95 5.64
C GLY A 436 -21.97 22.94 4.25
N ARG A 437 -21.34 24.05 3.82
CA ARG A 437 -20.63 24.18 2.55
C ARG A 437 -19.13 23.99 2.75
N LEU A 438 -18.47 23.39 1.77
CA LEU A 438 -17.04 23.09 1.84
C LEU A 438 -16.22 24.31 1.39
N ARG A 439 -15.46 24.94 2.30
CA ARG A 439 -14.67 26.14 2.02
C ARG A 439 -13.19 25.99 2.41
N PRO A 440 -12.28 26.74 1.74
CA PRO A 440 -10.88 26.81 2.15
C PRO A 440 -10.73 27.31 3.58
N VAL A 441 -9.87 26.64 4.34
CA VAL A 441 -9.54 27.04 5.72
C VAL A 441 -8.05 27.15 5.92
N ASP A 442 -7.69 28.11 6.76
CA ASP A 442 -6.33 28.34 7.19
C ASP A 442 -6.26 28.21 8.72
N ARG A 443 -5.96 27.00 9.18
CA ARG A 443 -5.97 26.62 10.60
C ARG A 443 -4.71 25.88 10.99
N LEU A 444 -4.42 25.87 12.29
CA LEU A 444 -3.32 25.09 12.85
C LEU A 444 -3.55 23.59 12.61
N ILE A 445 -2.48 22.89 12.23
CA ILE A 445 -2.52 21.45 11.95
C ILE A 445 -3.08 20.66 13.14
N GLY A 446 -4.02 19.75 12.86
CA GLY A 446 -4.61 18.88 13.85
C GLY A 446 -5.65 19.53 14.74
N THR A 447 -6.11 20.76 14.47
CA THR A 447 -7.24 21.38 15.20
C THR A 447 -8.61 21.11 14.57
N ASN A 448 -8.69 20.16 13.63
CA ASN A 448 -9.97 19.67 13.11
C ASN A 448 -10.83 19.08 14.22
N GLU A 449 -12.12 19.43 14.21
CA GLU A 449 -13.12 18.89 15.13
C GLU A 449 -13.83 17.66 14.54
N ILE A 450 -13.96 17.62 13.21
CA ILE A 450 -14.57 16.54 12.45
C ILE A 450 -13.50 15.49 12.12
N GLY A 451 -13.85 14.20 12.26
CA GLY A 451 -12.98 13.05 11.99
C GLY A 451 -12.69 12.78 10.51
N MET A 452 -12.82 13.79 9.64
CA MET A 452 -12.58 13.73 8.21
C MET A 452 -11.85 15.01 7.77
N VAL A 453 -10.77 14.86 7.01
CA VAL A 453 -9.99 15.96 6.46
C VAL A 453 -10.00 15.88 4.94
N VAL A 454 -10.12 17.04 4.29
CA VAL A 454 -10.18 17.15 2.84
C VAL A 454 -9.14 18.16 2.38
N TRP A 455 -8.41 17.81 1.33
CA TRP A 455 -7.50 18.72 0.66
C TRP A 455 -7.83 18.82 -0.82
N TYR A 456 -7.80 20.04 -1.32
CA TYR A 456 -7.59 20.31 -2.73
C TYR A 456 -6.09 20.42 -2.96
N MET A 457 -5.53 19.49 -3.73
CA MET A 457 -4.10 19.43 -4.01
C MET A 457 -3.84 19.68 -5.49
N VAL A 458 -2.82 20.48 -5.79
CA VAL A 458 -2.26 20.66 -7.14
C VAL A 458 -0.91 19.97 -7.18
N LEU A 459 -0.84 18.86 -7.91
CA LEU A 459 0.36 18.02 -8.04
C LEU A 459 1.08 18.40 -9.33
N LYS A 460 2.31 18.93 -9.27
CA LYS A 460 3.11 19.10 -10.49
C LYS A 460 3.79 17.78 -10.80
N THR A 461 3.47 17.22 -11.96
CA THR A 461 4.03 15.95 -12.43
C THR A 461 4.75 16.16 -13.76
N PRO A 462 5.73 15.31 -14.12
CA PRO A 462 6.38 15.32 -15.43
C PRO A 462 5.44 15.50 -16.63
N GLU A 463 4.29 14.84 -16.61
CA GLU A 463 3.29 14.88 -17.68
C GLU A 463 2.41 16.14 -17.64
N TYR A 464 2.22 16.75 -16.46
CA TYR A 464 1.54 18.03 -16.29
C TYR A 464 2.40 18.98 -15.42
N PRO A 465 3.48 19.57 -15.99
CA PRO A 465 4.39 20.43 -15.23
C PRO A 465 3.71 21.68 -14.64
N GLN A 466 2.59 22.10 -15.23
CA GLN A 466 1.77 23.22 -14.74
C GLN A 466 0.97 22.86 -13.47
N GLY A 467 0.84 21.57 -13.15
CA GLY A 467 0.04 21.09 -12.04
C GLY A 467 -1.24 20.39 -12.51
N ARG A 468 -1.58 19.29 -11.83
CA ARG A 468 -2.88 18.60 -11.94
C ARG A 468 -3.63 18.68 -10.62
N PRO A 469 -4.90 19.12 -10.61
CA PRO A 469 -5.71 19.13 -9.41
C PRO A 469 -6.23 17.74 -9.04
N VAL A 470 -6.31 17.46 -7.75
CA VAL A 470 -6.86 16.24 -7.15
C VAL A 470 -7.54 16.59 -5.83
N VAL A 471 -8.68 15.96 -5.54
CA VAL A 471 -9.30 16.02 -4.21
C VAL A 471 -8.86 14.80 -3.41
N VAL A 472 -8.25 15.03 -2.25
CA VAL A 472 -7.84 13.99 -1.31
C VAL A 472 -8.73 14.05 -0.08
N ILE A 473 -9.38 12.94 0.23
CA ILE A 473 -10.26 12.77 1.41
C ILE A 473 -9.59 11.75 2.33
N ALA A 474 -9.50 12.03 3.63
CA ALA A 474 -8.87 11.12 4.57
C ALA A 474 -9.57 11.11 5.93
N ASN A 475 -9.75 9.91 6.49
CA ASN A 475 -10.23 9.77 7.86
C ASN A 475 -9.16 10.21 8.88
N ASP A 476 -9.57 10.90 9.94
CA ASP A 476 -8.72 11.16 11.10
C ASP A 476 -9.04 10.16 12.22
N VAL A 477 -8.25 9.09 12.31
CA VAL A 477 -8.39 8.06 13.36
C VAL A 477 -8.21 8.60 14.79
N THR A 478 -7.60 9.79 14.94
CA THR A 478 -7.39 10.40 16.26
C THR A 478 -8.66 11.00 16.84
N ILE A 479 -9.68 11.22 16.00
CA ILE A 479 -10.99 11.75 16.40
C ILE A 479 -12.02 10.62 16.31
N LYS A 480 -12.56 10.22 17.47
CA LYS A 480 -13.60 9.17 17.57
C LYS A 480 -13.27 7.90 16.75
N ALA A 481 -11.99 7.50 16.73
CA ALA A 481 -11.45 6.35 16.00
C ALA A 481 -11.68 6.37 14.46
N GLY A 482 -11.94 7.55 13.88
CA GLY A 482 -12.25 7.69 12.45
C GLY A 482 -13.64 7.17 12.08
N SER A 483 -14.58 7.13 13.05
CA SER A 483 -15.97 6.72 12.80
C SER A 483 -16.76 7.76 12.00
N PHE A 484 -17.66 7.29 11.15
CA PHE A 484 -18.55 8.10 10.33
C PHE A 484 -19.79 8.53 11.12
N GLY A 485 -19.86 9.80 11.50
CA GLY A 485 -21.09 10.46 11.92
C GLY A 485 -21.60 11.42 10.82
N PRO A 486 -22.72 12.12 11.04
CA PRO A 486 -23.38 12.88 9.98
C PRO A 486 -22.52 14.03 9.45
N ALA A 487 -21.70 14.62 10.32
CA ALA A 487 -20.75 15.66 9.93
C ALA A 487 -19.61 15.10 9.06
N GLU A 488 -19.05 13.94 9.41
CA GLU A 488 -18.04 13.26 8.60
C GLU A 488 -18.61 12.82 7.23
N ASP A 489 -19.83 12.28 7.23
CA ASP A 489 -20.55 11.88 6.02
C ASP A 489 -20.78 13.08 5.09
N LEU A 490 -21.19 14.22 5.65
CA LEU A 490 -21.40 15.45 4.89
C LEU A 490 -20.10 16.00 4.31
N VAL A 491 -19.00 16.03 5.08
CA VAL A 491 -17.67 16.42 4.57
C VAL A 491 -17.30 15.55 3.37
N PHE A 492 -17.44 14.23 3.51
CA PHE A 492 -17.10 13.27 2.46
C PHE A 492 -17.97 13.49 1.20
N ALA A 493 -19.28 13.63 1.37
CA ALA A 493 -20.22 13.86 0.27
C ALA A 493 -19.89 15.15 -0.49
N ARG A 494 -19.72 16.28 0.22
CA ARG A 494 -19.40 17.57 -0.41
C ARG A 494 -18.05 17.55 -1.14
N ALA A 495 -17.05 16.86 -0.60
CA ALA A 495 -15.77 16.69 -1.27
C ALA A 495 -15.86 15.81 -2.53
N SER A 496 -16.63 14.73 -2.49
CA SER A 496 -16.89 13.87 -3.65
C SER A 496 -17.66 14.63 -4.76
N GLN A 497 -18.68 15.39 -4.37
CA GLN A 497 -19.43 16.25 -5.28
C GLN A 497 -18.55 17.33 -5.92
N LEU A 498 -17.65 17.96 -5.15
CA LEU A 498 -16.67 18.91 -5.68
C LEU A 498 -15.76 18.26 -6.73
N ALA A 499 -15.23 17.06 -6.46
CA ALA A 499 -14.38 16.33 -7.41
C ALA A 499 -15.12 16.01 -8.71
N ARG A 500 -16.38 15.54 -8.61
CA ARG A 500 -17.25 15.27 -9.77
C ARG A 500 -17.53 16.51 -10.60
N ARG A 501 -17.93 17.61 -9.95
CA ARG A 501 -18.26 18.88 -10.65
C ARG A 501 -17.08 19.41 -11.44
N LEU A 502 -15.90 19.41 -10.84
CA LEU A 502 -14.65 19.80 -11.50
C LEU A 502 -14.15 18.74 -12.50
N GLY A 503 -14.71 17.53 -12.47
CA GLY A 503 -14.27 16.38 -13.26
C GLY A 503 -12.88 15.87 -12.90
N ILE A 504 -12.37 16.18 -11.70
CA ILE A 504 -10.98 15.88 -11.29
C ILE A 504 -10.91 14.57 -10.47
N PRO A 505 -9.74 13.92 -10.40
CA PRO A 505 -9.56 12.71 -9.62
C PRO A 505 -9.88 12.88 -8.13
N ARG A 506 -10.51 11.86 -7.54
CA ARG A 506 -10.79 11.74 -6.11
C ARG A 506 -9.99 10.60 -5.50
N VAL A 507 -9.09 10.92 -4.57
CA VAL A 507 -8.30 9.96 -3.80
C VAL A 507 -8.87 9.86 -2.38
N TYR A 508 -9.17 8.64 -1.93
CA TYR A 508 -9.67 8.40 -0.58
C TYR A 508 -8.68 7.56 0.24
N LEU A 509 -8.18 8.12 1.35
CA LEU A 509 -7.30 7.44 2.31
C LEU A 509 -8.15 6.89 3.46
N ALA A 510 -8.39 5.58 3.44
CA ALA A 510 -9.36 4.90 4.28
C ALA A 510 -8.70 4.31 5.54
N ALA A 511 -9.09 4.87 6.70
CA ALA A 511 -8.73 4.37 8.03
C ALA A 511 -9.86 4.68 9.02
N ASN A 512 -10.80 3.76 9.21
CA ASN A 512 -12.05 4.03 9.93
C ASN A 512 -12.58 2.82 10.71
N THR A 513 -13.63 3.06 11.50
CA THR A 513 -14.36 2.01 12.24
C THR A 513 -15.82 1.90 11.81
N GLY A 514 -16.14 2.33 10.59
CA GLY A 514 -17.51 2.36 10.07
C GLY A 514 -18.39 3.44 10.71
N ALA A 515 -19.71 3.24 10.63
CA ALA A 515 -20.69 4.16 11.20
C ALA A 515 -20.51 4.29 12.71
N ARG A 516 -20.66 5.52 13.21
CA ARG A 516 -20.53 5.82 14.63
C ARG A 516 -21.69 5.21 15.39
N ILE A 517 -21.39 4.64 16.57
CA ILE A 517 -22.36 4.06 17.47
C ILE A 517 -22.18 4.71 18.83
N ARG A 518 -23.28 5.23 19.39
CA ARG A 518 -23.31 5.81 20.74
C ARG A 518 -24.65 5.48 21.40
N LEU A 519 -24.65 5.46 22.73
CA LEU A 519 -25.87 5.41 23.55
C LEU A 519 -26.04 6.76 24.26
N ALA A 520 -27.27 7.13 24.59
CA ALA A 520 -27.58 8.35 25.33
C ALA A 520 -27.02 8.29 26.76
N ASP A 521 -25.78 8.74 26.94
CA ASP A 521 -25.06 8.72 28.21
C ASP A 521 -25.75 9.60 29.27
N GLU A 522 -26.45 10.65 28.83
CA GLU A 522 -27.24 11.52 29.70
C GLU A 522 -28.45 10.82 30.32
N VAL A 523 -29.00 9.78 29.68
CA VAL A 523 -30.16 9.03 30.20
C VAL A 523 -29.73 7.98 31.23
N LYS A 524 -28.52 7.43 31.09
CA LYS A 524 -27.97 6.36 31.95
C LYS A 524 -28.08 6.61 33.47
N PRO A 525 -27.77 7.80 34.02
CA PRO A 525 -27.84 8.02 35.47
C PRO A 525 -29.28 8.17 36.00
N TYR A 526 -30.27 8.43 35.15
CA TYR A 526 -31.63 8.77 35.58
C TYR A 526 -32.65 7.63 35.44
N PHE A 527 -32.46 6.70 34.50
CA PHE A 527 -33.43 5.62 34.33
C PHE A 527 -33.47 4.68 35.54
N LYS A 528 -34.68 4.24 35.87
CA LYS A 528 -35.00 3.24 36.89
C LYS A 528 -35.62 2.02 36.22
N VAL A 529 -35.56 0.89 36.92
CA VAL A 529 -36.06 -0.39 36.43
C VAL A 529 -37.24 -0.80 37.30
N GLU A 530 -38.36 -1.11 36.67
CA GLU A 530 -39.48 -1.76 37.36
C GLU A 530 -39.25 -3.27 37.33
N TRP A 531 -38.89 -3.86 38.47
CA TRP A 531 -38.66 -5.30 38.59
C TRP A 531 -39.98 -6.06 38.73
N TYR A 532 -40.01 -7.35 38.35
CA TYR A 532 -41.14 -8.20 38.73
C TYR A 532 -41.23 -8.42 40.26
N ASP A 533 -40.07 -8.42 40.91
CA ASP A 533 -39.86 -8.62 42.34
C ASP A 533 -38.57 -7.90 42.74
N GLU A 534 -38.66 -6.83 43.54
CA GLU A 534 -37.49 -6.02 43.92
C GLU A 534 -36.45 -6.81 44.72
N ASN A 535 -36.89 -7.83 45.47
CA ASN A 535 -36.00 -8.68 46.25
C ASN A 535 -35.34 -9.77 45.38
N ARG A 536 -35.82 -9.97 44.14
CA ARG A 536 -35.33 -11.01 43.21
C ARG A 536 -35.21 -10.50 41.77
N PRO A 537 -34.24 -9.60 41.47
CA PRO A 537 -34.05 -9.00 40.15
C PRO A 537 -33.78 -10.02 39.03
N GLU A 538 -33.29 -11.22 39.36
CA GLU A 538 -33.04 -12.30 38.40
C GLU A 538 -34.31 -12.84 37.72
N LYS A 539 -35.50 -12.57 38.28
CA LYS A 539 -36.79 -12.86 37.63
C LYS A 539 -37.06 -11.95 36.42
N GLY A 540 -36.25 -10.91 36.22
CA GLY A 540 -36.38 -9.95 35.14
C GLY A 540 -37.15 -8.69 35.54
N PHE A 541 -37.37 -7.83 34.54
CA PHE A 541 -38.01 -6.52 34.71
C PHE A 541 -39.20 -6.34 33.76
N ARG A 542 -40.09 -5.39 34.08
CA ARG A 542 -41.28 -5.04 33.30
C ARG A 542 -40.98 -3.93 32.29
N TYR A 543 -40.41 -2.82 32.74
CA TYR A 543 -40.10 -1.65 31.90
C TYR A 543 -39.06 -0.75 32.58
N LEU A 544 -38.53 0.21 31.81
CA LEU A 544 -37.68 1.29 32.31
C LEU A 544 -38.52 2.55 32.50
N TYR A 545 -38.26 3.32 33.55
CA TYR A 545 -38.99 4.55 33.84
C TYR A 545 -38.08 5.64 34.42
N LEU A 546 -38.59 6.86 34.44
CA LEU A 546 -37.96 8.03 35.06
C LEU A 546 -38.83 8.53 36.21
N THR A 547 -38.19 9.09 37.24
CA THR A 547 -38.88 9.89 38.26
C THR A 547 -39.30 11.24 37.65
N PRO A 548 -40.27 11.96 38.25
CA PRO A 548 -40.69 13.27 37.76
C PRO A 548 -39.51 14.25 37.61
N GLU A 549 -38.56 14.22 38.56
CA GLU A 549 -37.34 15.03 38.53
C GLU A 549 -36.42 14.65 37.35
N GLY A 550 -36.18 13.36 37.13
CA GLY A 550 -35.34 12.88 36.04
C GLY A 550 -35.97 13.13 34.67
N TYR A 551 -37.30 13.02 34.58
CA TYR A 551 -38.05 13.33 33.36
C TYR A 551 -37.94 14.81 33.01
N GLU A 552 -38.09 15.73 33.96
CA GLU A 552 -38.05 17.17 33.68
C GLU A 552 -36.67 17.61 33.16
N ILE A 553 -35.58 17.06 33.69
CA ILE A 553 -34.21 17.32 33.21
C ILE A 553 -34.03 16.83 31.77
N LEU A 554 -34.43 15.58 31.48
CA LEU A 554 -34.23 14.98 30.16
C LEU A 554 -35.20 15.51 29.10
N ARG A 555 -36.39 15.97 29.53
CA ARG A 555 -37.38 16.63 28.68
C ARG A 555 -36.87 17.97 28.18
N GLN A 556 -36.21 18.76 29.03
CA GLN A 556 -35.59 20.04 28.61
C GLN A 556 -34.50 19.84 27.54
N GLN A 557 -33.92 18.65 27.47
CA GLN A 557 -32.89 18.28 26.49
C GLN A 557 -33.47 17.57 25.25
N ASN A 558 -34.80 17.35 25.20
CA ASN A 558 -35.48 16.53 24.19
C ASN A 558 -34.88 15.11 24.03
N SER A 559 -34.32 14.53 25.10
CA SER A 559 -33.59 13.25 25.01
C SER A 559 -34.51 12.02 25.03
N VAL A 560 -35.75 12.13 25.52
CA VAL A 560 -36.65 10.98 25.74
C VAL A 560 -38.11 11.30 25.43
N ILE A 561 -38.84 10.30 24.95
CA ILE A 561 -40.30 10.29 24.88
C ILE A 561 -40.78 9.30 25.94
N CYS A 562 -41.66 9.75 26.82
CA CYS A 562 -42.16 8.96 27.94
C CYS A 562 -43.67 9.04 28.05
N GLU A 563 -44.26 7.97 28.57
CA GLU A 563 -45.67 7.89 28.92
C GLU A 563 -45.83 8.02 30.43
N LYS A 564 -46.65 8.97 30.88
CA LYS A 564 -46.96 9.16 32.29
C LYS A 564 -47.88 8.04 32.77
N ILE A 565 -47.46 7.31 33.81
CA ILE A 565 -48.21 6.22 34.43
C ILE A 565 -48.26 6.42 35.96
N MET A 566 -49.36 5.99 36.57
CA MET A 566 -49.53 5.96 38.03
C MET A 566 -49.44 4.50 38.49
N VAL A 567 -48.49 4.20 39.37
CA VAL A 567 -48.30 2.85 39.93
C VAL A 567 -48.41 2.96 41.44
N GLY A 568 -49.56 2.57 41.99
CA GLY A 568 -49.92 2.92 43.37
C GLY A 568 -50.08 4.42 43.52
N ASP A 569 -49.37 5.02 44.49
CA ASP A 569 -49.33 6.47 44.74
C ASP A 569 -48.13 7.17 44.07
N GLU A 570 -47.27 6.43 43.34
CA GLU A 570 -46.09 7.00 42.69
C GLU A 570 -46.36 7.38 41.23
N GLU A 571 -46.00 8.62 40.89
CA GLU A 571 -45.97 9.11 39.52
C GLU A 571 -44.67 8.67 38.84
N ARG A 572 -44.80 7.92 37.74
CA ARG A 572 -43.67 7.39 36.97
C ARG A 572 -43.81 7.74 35.49
N TYR A 573 -42.68 8.04 34.85
CA TYR A 573 -42.61 8.30 33.42
C TYR A 573 -41.98 7.10 32.73
N ARG A 574 -42.79 6.19 32.20
CA ARG A 574 -42.29 5.02 31.48
C ARG A 574 -41.59 5.48 30.21
N ILE A 575 -40.36 5.03 30.00
CA ILE A 575 -39.59 5.36 28.80
C ILE A 575 -40.17 4.56 27.64
N ASP A 576 -40.72 5.25 26.65
CA ASP A 576 -41.18 4.64 25.40
C ASP A 576 -40.04 4.65 24.38
N THR A 577 -39.43 5.83 24.16
CA THR A 577 -38.38 6.02 23.17
C THR A 577 -37.25 6.88 23.73
N ILE A 578 -36.00 6.53 23.41
CA ILE A 578 -34.81 7.34 23.70
C ILE A 578 -34.35 7.99 22.39
N LEU A 579 -34.37 9.31 22.34
CA LEU A 579 -33.88 10.10 21.20
C LEU A 579 -32.39 10.41 21.36
N GLY A 580 -31.99 10.78 22.58
CA GLY A 580 -30.66 11.33 22.87
C GLY A 580 -30.54 12.81 22.51
N ARG A 581 -29.69 13.53 23.22
CA ARG A 581 -29.47 14.97 23.02
C ARG A 581 -28.68 15.25 21.74
N ASP A 582 -27.71 14.39 21.42
CA ASP A 582 -26.78 14.59 20.31
C ASP A 582 -27.28 13.84 19.05
N HIS A 583 -27.34 14.51 17.89
CA HIS A 583 -27.73 13.91 16.60
C HIS A 583 -26.54 13.20 15.92
N ASP A 584 -25.99 12.17 16.58
CA ASP A 584 -24.75 11.48 16.21
C ASP A 584 -24.58 10.11 16.92
N MET A 585 -25.63 9.28 16.94
CA MET A 585 -25.70 8.07 17.74
C MET A 585 -26.09 6.79 16.98
N SER A 586 -27.07 6.85 16.08
CA SER A 586 -27.75 5.67 15.55
C SER A 586 -28.13 5.79 14.06
N VAL A 587 -29.42 5.76 13.71
CA VAL A 587 -29.95 5.63 12.35
C VAL A 587 -29.67 6.83 11.46
N GLU A 588 -29.49 8.01 12.05
CA GLU A 588 -29.02 9.22 11.38
C GLU A 588 -27.65 9.03 10.72
N ASN A 589 -26.75 8.25 11.34
CA ASN A 589 -25.44 7.90 10.78
C ASN A 589 -25.59 6.92 9.62
N LEU A 590 -26.63 6.08 9.63
CA LEU A 590 -26.94 5.17 8.52
C LEU A 590 -27.49 5.94 7.32
N ARG A 591 -28.29 6.99 7.54
CA ARG A 591 -28.74 7.89 6.47
C ARG A 591 -27.55 8.58 5.80
N GLY A 592 -26.61 9.11 6.59
CA GLY A 592 -25.36 9.69 6.07
C GLY A 592 -24.50 8.67 5.33
N SER A 593 -24.37 7.45 5.87
CA SER A 593 -23.68 6.33 5.21
C SER A 593 -24.30 5.99 3.85
N ALA A 594 -25.63 5.95 3.74
CA ALA A 594 -26.34 5.68 2.49
C ALA A 594 -26.11 6.79 1.45
N MET A 595 -26.12 8.05 1.89
CA MET A 595 -25.83 9.21 1.04
C MET A 595 -24.43 9.10 0.40
N ILE A 596 -23.39 8.84 1.19
CA ILE A 596 -22.02 8.74 0.66
C ILE A 596 -21.77 7.48 -0.18
N ALA A 597 -22.51 6.40 0.07
CA ALA A 597 -22.50 5.21 -0.78
C ALA A 597 -23.07 5.52 -2.18
N GLY A 598 -24.25 6.17 -2.23
CA GLY A 598 -24.88 6.59 -3.48
C GLY A 598 -23.97 7.55 -4.26
N GLU A 599 -23.49 8.60 -3.59
CA GLU A 599 -22.58 9.59 -4.16
C GLU A 599 -21.28 8.95 -4.69
N THR A 600 -20.69 7.98 -3.98
CA THR A 600 -19.49 7.28 -4.46
C THR A 600 -19.76 6.40 -5.67
N SER A 601 -20.94 5.75 -5.71
CA SER A 601 -21.36 4.97 -6.88
C SER A 601 -21.48 5.87 -8.11
N THR A 602 -22.06 7.06 -7.97
CA THR A 602 -22.16 8.02 -9.07
C THR A 602 -20.77 8.59 -9.41
N ALA A 603 -19.93 8.88 -8.40
CA ALA A 603 -18.57 9.41 -8.60
C ALA A 603 -17.70 8.49 -9.44
N TYR A 604 -17.78 7.16 -9.26
CA TYR A 604 -17.04 6.19 -10.09
C TYR A 604 -17.39 6.31 -11.58
N GLU A 605 -18.65 6.56 -11.93
CA GLU A 605 -19.09 6.69 -13.32
C GLU A 605 -18.67 8.03 -13.96
N ASP A 606 -18.45 9.07 -13.15
CA ASP A 606 -18.21 10.44 -13.64
C ASP A 606 -16.75 10.91 -13.54
N CYS A 607 -16.00 10.48 -12.52
CA CYS A 607 -14.62 10.93 -12.29
C CYS A 607 -13.71 9.77 -11.86
N TYR A 608 -12.40 9.97 -11.98
CA TYR A 608 -11.45 8.94 -11.54
C TYR A 608 -11.44 8.80 -10.01
N THR A 609 -11.83 7.63 -9.52
CA THR A 609 -11.81 7.31 -8.09
C THR A 609 -10.70 6.31 -7.76
N ILE A 610 -9.93 6.54 -6.71
CA ILE A 610 -9.00 5.54 -6.18
C ILE A 610 -9.00 5.60 -4.65
N SER A 611 -8.99 4.43 -4.01
CA SER A 611 -8.96 4.33 -2.55
C SER A 611 -7.70 3.62 -2.08
N VAL A 612 -7.17 4.05 -0.94
CA VAL A 612 -6.04 3.40 -0.26
C VAL A 612 -6.51 2.92 1.10
N CYS A 613 -6.47 1.62 1.34
CA CYS A 613 -6.71 1.06 2.67
C CYS A 613 -5.38 1.04 3.43
N THR A 614 -5.23 1.97 4.37
CA THR A 614 -3.97 2.19 5.09
C THR A 614 -3.86 1.33 6.36
N SER A 615 -4.98 1.13 7.06
CA SER A 615 -5.05 0.29 8.27
C SER A 615 -6.29 -0.60 8.31
N ARG A 616 -7.41 -0.11 8.81
CA ARG A 616 -8.66 -0.88 8.85
C ARG A 616 -9.78 -0.07 8.27
N THR A 617 -10.64 -0.76 7.54
CA THR A 617 -11.79 -0.16 6.88
C THR A 617 -13.00 -1.03 7.17
N ILE A 618 -13.98 -0.48 7.89
CA ILE A 618 -15.08 -1.26 8.48
C ILE A 618 -16.44 -0.74 7.98
N GLY A 619 -17.38 -1.64 7.71
CA GLY A 619 -18.78 -1.30 7.43
C GLY A 619 -18.91 -0.42 6.18
N ILE A 620 -19.47 0.79 6.32
CA ILE A 620 -19.59 1.73 5.20
C ILE A 620 -18.25 2.03 4.54
N GLY A 621 -17.15 2.10 5.31
CA GLY A 621 -15.81 2.27 4.74
C GLY A 621 -15.47 1.17 3.73
N ALA A 622 -15.86 -0.09 4.02
CA ALA A 622 -15.61 -1.24 3.15
C ALA A 622 -16.43 -1.16 1.85
N TYR A 623 -17.64 -0.61 1.93
CA TYR A 623 -18.45 -0.33 0.75
C TYR A 623 -17.86 0.82 -0.07
N LEU A 624 -17.41 1.91 0.55
CA LEU A 624 -16.83 3.06 -0.18
C LEU A 624 -15.62 2.65 -1.02
N VAL A 625 -14.74 1.81 -0.49
CA VAL A 625 -13.58 1.32 -1.25
C VAL A 625 -14.00 0.41 -2.41
N ARG A 626 -15.04 -0.43 -2.25
CA ARG A 626 -15.56 -1.27 -3.33
C ARG A 626 -16.32 -0.46 -4.38
N LEU A 627 -17.13 0.50 -3.97
CA LEU A 627 -17.89 1.40 -4.85
C LEU A 627 -16.97 2.32 -5.63
N GLY A 628 -15.87 2.77 -5.03
CA GLY A 628 -14.79 3.49 -5.72
C GLY A 628 -13.95 2.61 -6.67
N GLN A 629 -14.20 1.30 -6.69
CA GLN A 629 -13.57 0.24 -7.50
C GLN A 629 -12.07 0.08 -7.32
N ARG A 630 -11.25 1.06 -7.71
CA ARG A 630 -9.78 0.91 -7.67
C ARG A 630 -9.26 1.04 -6.26
N LEU A 631 -8.58 0.00 -5.80
CA LEU A 631 -8.11 -0.12 -4.44
C LEU A 631 -6.64 -0.50 -4.36
N VAL A 632 -5.89 0.25 -3.55
CA VAL A 632 -4.56 -0.10 -3.06
C VAL A 632 -4.70 -0.54 -1.61
N GLN A 633 -4.27 -1.76 -1.28
CA GLN A 633 -4.31 -2.29 0.08
C GLN A 633 -2.90 -2.47 0.62
N VAL A 634 -2.63 -1.90 1.80
CA VAL A 634 -1.37 -2.13 2.51
C VAL A 634 -1.36 -3.53 3.13
N ASP A 635 -0.24 -4.25 3.11
CA ASP A 635 -0.14 -5.67 3.52
C ASP A 635 -0.74 -5.98 4.90
N ASN A 636 -0.50 -5.11 5.89
CA ASN A 636 -0.99 -5.28 7.26
C ASN A 636 -2.40 -4.71 7.50
N SER A 637 -3.10 -4.29 6.44
CA SER A 637 -4.42 -3.68 6.50
C SER A 637 -5.54 -4.67 6.23
N HIS A 638 -6.76 -4.38 6.70
CA HIS A 638 -7.93 -5.24 6.48
C HIS A 638 -9.21 -4.45 6.20
N ILE A 639 -10.02 -4.97 5.27
CA ILE A 639 -11.31 -4.39 4.88
C ILE A 639 -12.41 -5.39 5.22
N ILE A 640 -13.26 -5.06 6.19
CA ILE A 640 -14.24 -5.99 6.76
C ILE A 640 -15.60 -5.32 6.93
N LEU A 641 -16.65 -6.12 6.96
CA LEU A 641 -17.98 -5.64 7.37
C LEU A 641 -18.17 -5.74 8.88
N THR A 642 -17.74 -6.86 9.46
CA THR A 642 -17.90 -7.19 10.88
C THR A 642 -16.60 -7.75 11.44
N GLY A 643 -16.24 -7.33 12.66
CA GLY A 643 -15.02 -7.83 13.34
C GLY A 643 -15.11 -9.32 13.71
N ALA A 644 -13.96 -10.00 13.69
CA ALA A 644 -13.83 -11.42 14.02
C ALA A 644 -14.41 -11.76 15.41
N MET A 645 -14.14 -10.92 16.41
CA MET A 645 -14.69 -11.11 17.77
C MET A 645 -16.23 -11.05 17.80
N ALA A 646 -16.84 -10.18 17.00
CA ALA A 646 -18.30 -10.07 16.94
C ALA A 646 -18.90 -11.30 16.25
N LEU A 647 -18.27 -11.82 15.21
CA LEU A 647 -18.68 -13.07 14.56
C LEU A 647 -18.51 -14.28 15.47
N ASN A 648 -17.40 -14.40 16.20
CA ASN A 648 -17.21 -15.47 17.18
C ASN A 648 -18.29 -15.45 18.26
N LYS A 649 -18.66 -14.26 18.75
CA LYS A 649 -19.75 -14.10 19.71
C LYS A 649 -21.10 -14.49 19.12
N LEU A 650 -21.35 -14.16 17.86
CA LEU A 650 -22.58 -14.55 17.15
C LEU A 650 -22.67 -16.07 16.94
N LEU A 651 -21.56 -16.70 16.57
CA LEU A 651 -21.47 -18.15 16.33
C LEU A 651 -21.38 -18.97 17.63
N GLY A 652 -21.15 -18.32 18.78
CA GLY A 652 -21.00 -18.98 20.08
C GLY A 652 -19.70 -19.77 20.25
N ARG A 653 -18.72 -19.60 19.35
CA ARG A 653 -17.42 -20.28 19.37
C ARG A 653 -16.34 -19.43 18.69
N GLU A 654 -15.09 -19.65 19.06
CA GLU A 654 -13.93 -18.96 18.47
C GLU A 654 -13.57 -19.60 17.12
N VAL A 655 -14.13 -19.06 16.03
CA VAL A 655 -13.86 -19.52 14.66
C VAL A 655 -12.69 -18.76 14.05
N TYR A 656 -12.69 -17.44 14.18
CA TYR A 656 -11.70 -16.56 13.57
C TYR A 656 -10.75 -16.00 14.64
N SER A 657 -9.45 -16.06 14.39
CA SER A 657 -8.42 -15.56 15.30
C SER A 657 -8.06 -14.09 15.04
N SER A 658 -8.29 -13.59 13.83
CA SER A 658 -7.93 -12.22 13.44
C SER A 658 -8.87 -11.67 12.36
N ASN A 659 -8.97 -10.34 12.29
CA ASN A 659 -9.70 -9.67 11.21
C ASN A 659 -9.06 -9.88 9.84
N SER A 660 -7.75 -10.13 9.77
CA SER A 660 -7.05 -10.40 8.51
C SER A 660 -7.57 -11.68 7.84
N GLN A 661 -8.05 -12.68 8.60
CA GLN A 661 -8.68 -13.88 8.03
C GLN A 661 -9.98 -13.57 7.27
N LEU A 662 -10.61 -12.43 7.53
CA LEU A 662 -11.87 -12.02 6.91
C LEU A 662 -11.65 -11.04 5.75
N GLY A 663 -10.66 -10.14 5.89
CA GLY A 663 -10.50 -9.00 4.99
C GLY A 663 -9.07 -8.58 4.73
N GLY A 664 -8.08 -9.41 5.08
CA GLY A 664 -6.68 -9.17 4.74
C GLY A 664 -6.43 -9.39 3.24
N ILE A 665 -5.19 -9.10 2.81
CA ILE A 665 -4.77 -9.23 1.40
C ILE A 665 -4.99 -10.64 0.85
N GLN A 666 -4.85 -11.68 1.67
CA GLN A 666 -5.04 -13.07 1.26
C GLN A 666 -6.48 -13.39 0.85
N ILE A 667 -7.44 -12.59 1.28
CA ILE A 667 -8.85 -12.71 0.88
C ILE A 667 -9.14 -11.75 -0.27
N LEU A 668 -8.80 -10.46 -0.10
CA LEU A 668 -9.27 -9.40 -1.00
C LEU A 668 -8.44 -9.20 -2.26
N ALA A 669 -7.15 -9.53 -2.22
CA ALA A 669 -6.34 -9.59 -3.44
C ALA A 669 -6.72 -10.84 -4.25
N SER A 670 -6.98 -11.96 -3.57
CA SER A 670 -7.33 -13.24 -4.19
C SER A 670 -8.74 -13.29 -4.78
N ASN A 671 -9.65 -12.40 -4.38
CA ASN A 671 -11.01 -12.32 -4.91
C ASN A 671 -11.25 -11.13 -5.86
N GLY A 672 -10.23 -10.31 -6.11
CA GLY A 672 -10.30 -9.21 -7.06
C GLY A 672 -10.88 -7.89 -6.54
N VAL A 673 -11.10 -7.75 -5.23
CA VAL A 673 -11.48 -6.47 -4.62
C VAL A 673 -10.28 -5.51 -4.59
N THR A 674 -9.08 -6.02 -4.33
CA THR A 674 -7.84 -5.24 -4.25
C THR A 674 -7.07 -5.29 -5.57
N HIS A 675 -6.87 -4.14 -6.21
CA HIS A 675 -6.12 -4.02 -7.47
C HIS A 675 -4.61 -4.10 -7.25
N PHE A 676 -4.12 -3.45 -6.18
CA PHE A 676 -2.70 -3.38 -5.86
C PHE A 676 -2.45 -3.70 -4.39
N VAL A 677 -1.45 -4.54 -4.14
CA VAL A 677 -0.95 -4.89 -2.82
C VAL A 677 0.41 -4.26 -2.65
N VAL A 678 0.63 -3.57 -1.52
CA VAL A 678 1.83 -2.79 -1.25
C VAL A 678 2.31 -2.97 0.18
N PRO A 679 3.63 -2.93 0.44
CA PRO A 679 4.18 -3.22 1.76
C PRO A 679 3.83 -2.15 2.81
N ASP A 680 3.72 -0.89 2.41
CA ASP A 680 3.44 0.23 3.32
C ASP A 680 2.65 1.38 2.65
N GLU A 681 2.25 2.35 3.46
CA GLU A 681 1.47 3.52 3.03
C GLU A 681 2.24 4.41 2.05
N PHE A 682 3.57 4.50 2.15
CA PHE A 682 4.37 5.34 1.25
C PHE A 682 4.43 4.74 -0.16
N TYR A 683 4.64 3.42 -0.27
CA TYR A 683 4.50 2.70 -1.54
C TYR A 683 3.06 2.75 -2.07
N ALA A 684 2.06 2.76 -1.19
CA ALA A 684 0.67 2.97 -1.60
C ALA A 684 0.48 4.31 -2.31
N LEU A 685 1.02 5.40 -1.75
CA LEU A 685 0.97 6.72 -2.37
C LEU A 685 1.76 6.77 -3.68
N LYS A 686 2.92 6.12 -3.77
CA LYS A 686 3.66 5.97 -5.04
C LYS A 686 2.82 5.26 -6.11
N CYS A 687 2.12 4.20 -5.75
CA CYS A 687 1.21 3.48 -6.64
C CYS A 687 0.05 4.36 -7.10
N VAL A 688 -0.55 5.16 -6.20
CA VAL A 688 -1.57 6.15 -6.56
C VAL A 688 -1.01 7.19 -7.52
N MET A 689 0.17 7.75 -7.26
CA MET A 689 0.82 8.74 -8.14
C MET A 689 1.07 8.14 -9.52
N GLN A 690 1.65 6.93 -9.58
CA GLN A 690 1.88 6.22 -10.83
C GLN A 690 0.57 5.97 -11.59
N SER A 691 -0.50 5.57 -10.89
CA SER A 691 -1.82 5.36 -11.48
C SER A 691 -2.39 6.64 -12.08
N LEU A 692 -2.27 7.78 -11.37
CA LEU A 692 -2.67 9.08 -11.87
C LEU A 692 -1.95 9.45 -13.17
N THR A 693 -0.68 9.06 -13.37
CA THR A 693 0.03 9.33 -14.63
C THR A 693 -0.66 8.72 -15.86
N TYR A 694 -1.50 7.69 -15.68
CA TYR A 694 -2.30 7.08 -16.74
C TYR A 694 -3.59 7.84 -17.03
N VAL A 695 -4.08 8.66 -16.10
CA VAL A 695 -5.39 9.30 -16.14
C VAL A 695 -5.31 10.75 -16.64
N PRO A 696 -6.30 11.25 -17.39
CA PRO A 696 -6.38 12.67 -17.75
C PRO A 696 -6.44 13.60 -16.52
N ILE A 697 -6.17 14.90 -16.75
CA ILE A 697 -6.20 15.91 -15.69
C ILE A 697 -7.63 16.16 -15.16
N ARG A 698 -8.61 16.14 -16.07
CA ARG A 698 -10.05 16.19 -15.78
C ARG A 698 -10.83 15.39 -16.82
N ARG A 699 -12.09 15.07 -16.53
CA ARG A 699 -13.00 14.39 -17.46
C ARG A 699 -13.07 15.14 -18.80
N GLY A 700 -13.04 14.40 -19.91
CA GLY A 700 -13.07 14.96 -21.25
C GLY A 700 -11.79 15.68 -21.69
N TYR A 701 -10.78 15.79 -20.83
CA TYR A 701 -9.46 16.31 -21.24
C TYR A 701 -8.65 15.21 -21.89
N ARG A 702 -8.23 15.46 -23.13
CA ARG A 702 -7.40 14.51 -23.88
C ARG A 702 -5.98 14.51 -23.38
N LYS A 703 -5.41 13.32 -23.37
CA LYS A 703 -4.11 13.07 -22.76
C LYS A 703 -2.96 13.54 -23.64
N LEU A 704 -1.97 14.20 -23.03
CA LEU A 704 -0.71 14.53 -23.69
C LEU A 704 0.12 13.24 -23.94
N VAL A 705 0.73 13.15 -25.11
CA VAL A 705 1.77 12.15 -25.38
C VAL A 705 2.95 12.44 -24.44
N PHE A 706 3.19 11.55 -23.49
CA PHE A 706 4.29 11.71 -22.54
C PHE A 706 5.28 10.56 -22.69
N LEU A 707 6.49 10.90 -23.15
CA LEU A 707 7.58 9.97 -23.35
C LEU A 707 8.35 9.81 -22.04
N MET A 708 8.41 8.58 -21.54
CA MET A 708 9.23 8.27 -20.37
C MET A 708 10.66 7.97 -20.87
N PRO A 709 11.71 8.59 -20.30
CA PRO A 709 13.08 8.27 -20.68
C PRO A 709 13.46 6.91 -20.10
N ILE A 710 14.18 6.08 -20.86
CA ILE A 710 14.69 4.81 -20.35
C ILE A 710 16.05 5.07 -19.69
N SER A 711 16.24 4.57 -18.47
CA SER A 711 17.59 4.38 -17.93
C SER A 711 18.16 3.10 -18.53
N LEU A 712 18.87 3.22 -19.65
CA LEU A 712 19.67 2.12 -20.20
C LEU A 712 21.00 2.10 -19.48
N ASP A 713 21.24 1.09 -18.64
CA ASP A 713 22.60 0.76 -18.22
C ASP A 713 23.43 0.47 -19.48
N GLN A 714 24.41 1.33 -19.75
CA GLN A 714 25.13 1.39 -21.01
C GLN A 714 26.08 0.20 -21.18
N ALA A 715 25.89 -0.54 -22.27
CA ALA A 715 26.96 -1.29 -22.90
C ALA A 715 27.76 -0.38 -23.86
N SER A 716 29.05 -0.17 -23.52
CA SER A 716 30.22 0.14 -24.38
C SER A 716 30.93 1.51 -24.23
N SER A 717 32.02 1.55 -23.43
CA SER A 717 33.42 1.70 -23.91
C SER A 717 34.48 1.85 -22.77
N LYS A 718 35.09 0.71 -22.37
CA LYS A 718 36.35 0.37 -21.62
C LYS A 718 37.36 1.47 -21.12
N PRO A 719 38.34 1.14 -20.22
CA PRO A 719 38.26 0.47 -18.91
C PRO A 719 39.22 1.09 -17.83
N LEU A 720 39.05 0.85 -16.52
CA LEU A 720 40.18 0.87 -15.57
C LEU A 720 39.95 -0.01 -14.32
N LYS A 721 41.06 -0.57 -13.82
CA LYS A 721 41.22 -1.83 -13.09
C LYS A 721 40.68 -1.85 -11.64
N LEU A 722 40.04 -2.98 -11.29
CA LEU A 722 39.82 -3.46 -9.92
C LEU A 722 41.12 -4.07 -9.31
N PRO A 723 41.36 -3.97 -7.99
CA PRO A 723 42.14 -4.96 -7.26
C PRO A 723 41.27 -6.14 -6.81
N GLU A 724 41.96 -7.25 -6.60
CA GLU A 724 41.45 -8.61 -6.68
C GLU A 724 41.00 -9.19 -5.34
N LYS A 725 39.86 -9.90 -5.40
CA LYS A 725 39.50 -11.12 -4.63
C LYS A 725 38.80 -10.99 -3.24
N PRO A 726 37.99 -12.01 -2.88
CA PRO A 726 36.56 -11.83 -2.59
C PRO A 726 36.13 -12.39 -1.22
N ILE A 727 34.96 -11.96 -0.71
CA ILE A 727 34.13 -12.78 0.19
C ILE A 727 32.65 -12.61 -0.18
N GLU A 728 31.99 -13.75 -0.35
CA GLU A 728 30.59 -14.03 -0.68
C GLU A 728 29.66 -13.55 0.47
N THR A 729 28.46 -13.02 0.28
CA THR A 729 27.29 -13.56 -0.41
C THR A 729 26.27 -12.48 -0.84
N GLU A 730 25.74 -12.70 -2.04
CA GLU A 730 24.45 -12.31 -2.67
C GLU A 730 23.56 -11.26 -1.98
N ASP A 731 23.69 -9.99 -2.39
CA ASP A 731 22.69 -9.23 -3.18
C ASP A 731 23.23 -7.79 -3.40
N PRO A 732 23.53 -7.32 -4.64
CA PRO A 732 23.88 -5.91 -4.83
C PRO A 732 22.99 -5.22 -5.87
N ALA A 733 22.15 -4.32 -5.36
CA ALA A 733 21.69 -3.15 -6.06
C ALA A 733 22.68 -1.98 -5.81
N TYR A 734 23.12 -1.36 -6.93
CA TYR A 734 23.71 -0.01 -7.11
C TYR A 734 25.12 0.36 -6.62
N GLN A 735 25.99 0.79 -7.55
CA GLN A 735 26.35 2.21 -7.82
C GLN A 735 27.57 2.32 -8.77
N LEU A 736 27.53 3.22 -9.78
CA LEU A 736 28.65 4.07 -10.23
C LEU A 736 28.22 5.09 -11.33
N GLU A 737 28.98 6.18 -11.42
CA GLU A 737 28.75 7.56 -11.95
C GLU A 737 28.10 7.80 -13.34
N PRO A 738 27.51 9.00 -13.61
CA PRO A 738 26.72 9.29 -14.82
C PRO A 738 27.57 9.82 -16.01
N PRO A 739 27.45 9.21 -17.21
CA PRO A 739 27.22 9.97 -18.47
C PRO A 739 26.46 9.13 -19.55
N PRO A 740 26.31 9.54 -20.83
CA PRO A 740 25.63 10.68 -21.45
C PRO A 740 24.28 10.32 -22.16
N SER A 741 23.43 11.34 -22.39
CA SER A 741 22.17 11.37 -23.20
C SER A 741 21.05 10.36 -22.89
N PHE A 742 19.90 10.89 -22.42
CA PHE A 742 18.63 10.16 -22.32
C PHE A 742 18.17 9.64 -23.68
N THR A 743 17.98 8.33 -23.82
CA THR A 743 17.36 7.72 -25.00
C THR A 743 15.96 7.21 -24.63
N TRP A 744 14.94 7.86 -25.19
CA TRP A 744 13.54 7.49 -25.04
C TRP A 744 13.25 6.16 -25.78
N ASP A 745 12.20 5.44 -25.40
CA ASP A 745 11.75 4.28 -26.18
C ASP A 745 11.19 4.76 -27.53
N VAL A 746 12.04 4.75 -28.58
CA VAL A 746 11.64 5.23 -29.91
C VAL A 746 10.51 4.40 -30.50
N ILE A 747 9.59 5.06 -31.19
CA ILE A 747 8.44 4.37 -31.74
C ILE A 747 8.80 3.47 -32.94
N ASP A 748 9.78 3.89 -33.75
CA ASP A 748 10.18 3.21 -34.98
C ASP A 748 11.07 1.98 -34.77
N ARG A 749 11.13 1.43 -33.54
CA ARG A 749 11.84 0.16 -33.28
C ARG A 749 10.97 -1.06 -33.59
N PRO A 750 11.57 -2.17 -34.02
CA PRO A 750 10.86 -3.44 -34.13
C PRO A 750 10.53 -4.04 -32.75
N VAL A 751 9.46 -4.83 -32.69
CA VAL A 751 9.21 -5.74 -31.56
C VAL A 751 10.02 -7.01 -31.78
N THR A 752 11.01 -7.25 -30.91
CA THR A 752 12.00 -8.33 -31.12
C THR A 752 11.67 -9.62 -30.39
N PHE A 753 10.99 -9.55 -29.23
CA PHE A 753 10.51 -10.75 -28.56
C PHE A 753 9.30 -11.30 -29.31
N VAL A 754 9.32 -12.58 -29.70
CA VAL A 754 8.22 -13.23 -30.43
C VAL A 754 7.77 -14.47 -29.67
N PRO A 755 6.47 -14.60 -29.31
CA PRO A 755 5.96 -15.82 -28.69
C PRO A 755 6.08 -17.00 -29.67
N THR A 756 6.33 -18.20 -29.17
CA THR A 756 6.44 -19.43 -29.99
C THR A 756 5.73 -20.60 -29.35
N ARG A 757 5.27 -21.55 -30.18
CA ARG A 757 4.68 -22.81 -29.71
C ARG A 757 5.71 -23.78 -29.09
N GLU A 758 6.99 -23.60 -29.41
CA GLU A 758 8.06 -24.44 -28.87
C GLU A 758 8.33 -24.16 -27.37
N ARG A 759 7.96 -22.97 -26.90
CA ARG A 759 8.12 -22.51 -25.53
C ARG A 759 6.76 -22.14 -24.92
N PRO A 760 5.92 -23.12 -24.59
CA PRO A 760 4.58 -22.88 -24.05
C PRO A 760 4.59 -22.30 -22.62
N MET A 761 5.75 -22.30 -21.96
CA MET A 761 5.94 -21.78 -20.60
C MET A 761 6.43 -20.32 -20.58
N ASP A 762 6.55 -19.67 -21.73
CA ASP A 762 6.91 -18.25 -21.81
C ASP A 762 5.82 -17.41 -21.10
N ASP A 763 6.24 -16.38 -20.35
CA ASP A 763 5.31 -15.46 -19.70
C ASP A 763 4.76 -14.46 -20.73
N PRO A 764 3.43 -14.33 -20.90
CA PRO A 764 2.84 -13.37 -21.83
C PRO A 764 3.24 -11.91 -21.55
N ARG A 765 3.62 -11.57 -20.30
CA ARG A 765 4.12 -10.23 -19.95
C ARG A 765 5.33 -9.82 -20.78
N TRP A 766 6.16 -10.78 -21.21
CA TRP A 766 7.33 -10.52 -22.04
C TRP A 766 6.95 -9.95 -23.42
N MET A 767 5.75 -10.27 -23.93
CA MET A 767 5.23 -9.64 -25.14
C MET A 767 4.96 -8.15 -24.95
N LEU A 768 4.64 -7.73 -23.73
CA LEU A 768 4.32 -6.35 -23.38
C LEU A 768 5.60 -5.56 -23.08
N THR A 769 6.40 -6.05 -22.13
CA THR A 769 7.55 -5.34 -21.55
C THR A 769 8.89 -5.69 -22.16
N GLY A 770 8.99 -6.77 -22.92
CA GLY A 770 10.27 -7.37 -23.30
C GLY A 770 10.87 -8.22 -22.19
N VAL A 771 11.97 -8.91 -22.54
CA VAL A 771 12.68 -9.88 -21.69
C VAL A 771 14.17 -9.86 -22.03
N TYR A 772 15.03 -10.13 -21.06
CA TYR A 772 16.46 -10.29 -21.33
C TYR A 772 16.76 -11.69 -21.88
N GLU A 773 17.70 -11.79 -22.82
CA GLU A 773 18.07 -13.06 -23.48
C GLU A 773 18.49 -14.15 -22.48
N SER A 774 19.19 -13.78 -21.40
CA SER A 774 19.57 -14.71 -20.32
C SER A 774 18.38 -15.36 -19.63
N GLN A 775 17.22 -14.67 -19.57
CA GLN A 775 16.00 -15.19 -18.93
C GLN A 775 15.29 -16.20 -19.83
N LEU A 776 15.56 -16.18 -21.14
CA LEU A 776 15.01 -17.17 -22.08
C LEU A 776 15.86 -18.43 -22.17
N THR A 777 17.18 -18.32 -22.09
CA THR A 777 18.09 -19.47 -22.19
C THR A 777 18.36 -20.15 -20.84
N GLY A 778 18.16 -19.43 -19.73
CA GLY A 778 18.52 -19.89 -18.39
C GLY A 778 20.03 -19.95 -18.15
N GLU A 779 20.85 -19.48 -19.10
CA GLU A 779 22.30 -19.44 -18.98
C GLU A 779 22.74 -18.16 -18.24
N VAL A 780 23.70 -18.31 -17.33
CA VAL A 780 24.32 -17.18 -16.64
C VAL A 780 25.26 -16.47 -17.61
N VAL A 781 24.71 -15.53 -18.38
CA VAL A 781 25.46 -14.66 -19.27
C VAL A 781 26.00 -13.47 -18.47
N ASP A 782 27.25 -13.10 -18.72
CA ASP A 782 27.89 -11.89 -18.18
C ASP A 782 27.00 -10.66 -18.41
N LYS A 783 26.69 -9.86 -17.37
CA LYS A 783 25.70 -8.76 -17.43
C LYS A 783 25.96 -7.77 -18.57
N SER A 784 27.22 -7.62 -18.97
CA SER A 784 27.66 -6.75 -20.06
C SER A 784 27.27 -7.22 -21.47
N LYS A 785 26.90 -8.49 -21.65
CA LYS A 785 26.52 -9.11 -22.94
C LYS A 785 25.03 -9.46 -23.04
N ASN A 786 24.27 -9.26 -21.96
CA ASN A 786 22.87 -9.65 -21.91
C ASN A 786 22.00 -8.68 -22.73
N LYS A 787 21.49 -9.14 -23.87
CA LYS A 787 20.69 -8.32 -24.76
C LYS A 787 19.23 -8.29 -24.32
N TRP A 788 18.66 -7.09 -24.18
CA TRP A 788 17.22 -6.94 -23.98
C TRP A 788 16.46 -7.15 -25.29
N LEU A 789 15.54 -8.11 -25.30
CA LEU A 789 14.57 -8.32 -26.36
C LEU A 789 13.34 -7.50 -26.04
N SER A 790 13.15 -6.44 -26.80
CA SER A 790 12.06 -5.48 -26.65
C SER A 790 10.67 -6.09 -26.90
N GLY A 791 9.70 -5.64 -26.10
CA GLY A 791 8.27 -5.94 -26.22
C GLY A 791 7.48 -4.89 -27.00
N PHE A 792 6.16 -5.02 -27.02
CA PHE A 792 5.23 -4.15 -27.76
C PHE A 792 5.14 -2.73 -27.18
N PHE A 793 5.03 -2.61 -25.87
CA PHE A 793 4.88 -1.33 -25.16
C PHE A 793 6.24 -0.73 -24.79
N ASP A 794 6.18 0.50 -24.27
CA ASP A 794 7.33 1.25 -23.81
C ASP A 794 7.94 0.56 -22.57
N CYS A 795 9.26 0.39 -22.58
CA CYS A 795 9.97 -0.29 -21.49
C CYS A 795 9.65 0.33 -20.11
N GLY A 796 9.37 -0.51 -19.12
CA GLY A 796 9.11 -0.08 -17.74
C GLY A 796 7.76 0.60 -17.49
N THR A 797 6.87 0.67 -18.50
CA THR A 797 5.58 1.36 -18.36
C THR A 797 4.40 0.45 -18.05
N PHE A 798 4.55 -0.87 -18.16
CA PHE A 798 3.44 -1.77 -17.83
C PHE A 798 3.24 -1.89 -16.32
N GLN A 799 2.06 -1.51 -15.85
CA GLN A 799 1.61 -1.64 -14.47
C GLN A 799 0.43 -2.61 -14.41
N GLU A 800 0.69 -3.83 -13.96
CA GLU A 800 -0.32 -4.88 -13.80
C GLU A 800 -1.23 -4.58 -12.60
N SER A 801 -2.54 -4.77 -12.79
CA SER A 801 -3.57 -4.64 -11.75
C SER A 801 -4.31 -5.96 -11.58
N LEU A 802 -4.84 -6.22 -10.38
CA LEU A 802 -5.57 -7.46 -10.05
C LEU A 802 -4.71 -8.72 -10.29
N ALA A 803 -3.39 -8.64 -10.04
CA ALA A 803 -2.44 -9.71 -10.35
C ALA A 803 -2.70 -11.01 -9.57
N ALA A 804 -3.21 -10.90 -8.34
CA ALA A 804 -3.43 -12.04 -7.46
C ALA A 804 -4.71 -12.85 -7.78
N TRP A 805 -5.68 -12.27 -8.50
CA TRP A 805 -6.97 -12.89 -8.79
C TRP A 805 -7.14 -13.20 -10.28
N ALA A 806 -7.77 -14.34 -10.59
CA ALA A 806 -8.05 -14.81 -11.95
C ALA A 806 -6.83 -14.65 -12.88
N GLN A 807 -5.73 -15.31 -12.50
CA GLN A 807 -4.42 -15.20 -13.16
C GLN A 807 -4.44 -15.66 -14.64
N GLY A 808 -5.50 -16.35 -15.08
CA GLY A 808 -5.72 -16.72 -16.48
C GLY A 808 -5.83 -15.53 -17.44
N VAL A 809 -6.09 -14.32 -16.93
CA VAL A 809 -6.09 -13.07 -17.69
C VAL A 809 -5.25 -12.02 -16.97
N ILE A 810 -4.38 -11.35 -17.69
CA ILE A 810 -3.49 -10.30 -17.20
C ILE A 810 -4.04 -8.96 -17.70
N VAL A 811 -4.22 -8.01 -16.77
CA VAL A 811 -4.79 -6.68 -17.07
C VAL A 811 -3.93 -5.59 -16.46
N GLY A 812 -3.74 -4.47 -17.15
CA GLY A 812 -2.91 -3.39 -16.64
C GLY A 812 -2.94 -2.14 -17.51
N ARG A 813 -2.17 -1.12 -17.13
CA ARG A 813 -1.92 0.07 -17.95
C ARG A 813 -0.51 0.03 -18.52
N ALA A 814 -0.33 0.51 -19.74
CA ALA A 814 0.99 0.66 -20.37
C ALA A 814 1.04 1.94 -21.21
N ARG A 815 2.20 2.24 -21.80
CA ARG A 815 2.34 3.31 -22.81
C ARG A 815 2.83 2.75 -24.14
N LEU A 816 2.27 3.26 -25.24
CA LEU A 816 2.70 3.00 -26.60
C LEU A 816 3.18 4.31 -27.23
N GLY A 817 4.49 4.49 -27.35
CA GLY A 817 5.10 5.73 -27.82
C GLY A 817 4.67 6.94 -26.98
N GLY A 818 4.54 6.74 -25.67
CA GLY A 818 4.08 7.73 -24.70
C GLY A 818 2.55 7.88 -24.55
N ILE A 819 1.74 7.24 -25.40
CA ILE A 819 0.26 7.25 -25.28
C ILE A 819 -0.16 6.18 -24.27
N ALA A 820 -0.88 6.54 -23.22
CA ALA A 820 -1.36 5.55 -22.25
C ALA A 820 -2.52 4.73 -22.80
N CYS A 821 -2.48 3.44 -22.49
CA CYS A 821 -3.45 2.45 -22.94
C CYS A 821 -3.77 1.47 -21.82
N GLY A 822 -5.02 1.00 -21.77
CA GLY A 822 -5.39 -0.22 -21.07
C GLY A 822 -4.95 -1.44 -21.87
N VAL A 823 -4.54 -2.49 -21.17
CA VAL A 823 -4.02 -3.73 -21.77
C VAL A 823 -4.73 -4.92 -21.16
N ILE A 824 -5.15 -5.85 -22.01
CA ILE A 824 -5.70 -7.15 -21.64
C ILE A 824 -4.95 -8.21 -22.46
N VAL A 825 -4.32 -9.17 -21.78
CA VAL A 825 -3.60 -10.28 -22.43
C VAL A 825 -3.94 -11.59 -21.73
N THR A 826 -3.94 -12.68 -22.50
CA THR A 826 -4.20 -14.02 -21.96
C THR A 826 -2.96 -14.66 -21.36
N GLU A 827 -3.16 -15.38 -20.26
CA GLU A 827 -2.17 -16.31 -19.75
C GLU A 827 -2.25 -17.62 -20.54
N THR A 828 -1.11 -18.04 -21.09
CA THR A 828 -0.99 -19.28 -21.88
C THR A 828 -0.66 -20.47 -20.99
N ARG A 829 -0.05 -20.22 -19.84
CA ARG A 829 0.26 -21.27 -18.85
C ARG A 829 -1.00 -21.66 -18.08
N SER A 830 -0.97 -22.87 -17.53
CA SER A 830 -2.00 -23.32 -16.59
C SER A 830 -1.85 -22.56 -15.28
N THR A 831 -2.94 -21.98 -14.78
CA THR A 831 -2.97 -21.26 -13.49
C THR A 831 -3.70 -22.07 -12.44
N ILE A 832 -3.42 -21.81 -11.17
CA ILE A 832 -4.08 -22.49 -10.05
C ILE A 832 -4.93 -21.47 -9.29
N ALA A 833 -6.24 -21.69 -9.29
CA ALA A 833 -7.15 -20.96 -8.42
C ALA A 833 -7.23 -21.66 -7.06
N GLN A 834 -6.73 -21.00 -6.01
CA GLN A 834 -6.76 -21.54 -4.65
C GLN A 834 -8.00 -21.02 -3.93
N ILE A 835 -8.89 -21.93 -3.54
CA ILE A 835 -10.06 -21.63 -2.71
C ILE A 835 -9.69 -22.01 -1.26
N PRO A 836 -9.59 -21.05 -0.33
CA PRO A 836 -9.28 -21.36 1.06
C PRO A 836 -10.44 -22.12 1.71
N ALA A 837 -10.13 -22.96 2.70
CA ALA A 837 -11.14 -23.58 3.54
C ALA A 837 -11.92 -22.52 4.33
N ASP A 838 -13.22 -22.70 4.51
CA ASP A 838 -14.02 -21.88 5.41
C ASP A 838 -13.87 -22.37 6.86
N PRO A 839 -13.25 -21.61 7.78
CA PRO A 839 -13.09 -22.01 9.17
C PRO A 839 -14.44 -22.20 9.90
N ALA A 840 -15.52 -21.58 9.41
CA ALA A 840 -16.84 -21.73 10.00
C ALA A 840 -17.45 -23.11 9.69
N ASN A 841 -17.03 -23.78 8.62
CA ASN A 841 -17.48 -25.12 8.27
C ASN A 841 -16.36 -26.16 8.53
N PRO A 842 -16.46 -27.02 9.57
CA PRO A 842 -15.45 -28.02 9.88
C PRO A 842 -15.18 -29.04 8.77
N GLU A 843 -16.11 -29.23 7.84
CA GLU A 843 -15.96 -30.15 6.69
C GLU A 843 -15.28 -29.47 5.50
N SER A 844 -15.08 -28.16 5.54
CA SER A 844 -14.45 -27.42 4.43
C SER A 844 -12.95 -27.67 4.39
N GLU A 845 -12.44 -27.98 3.20
CA GLU A 845 -11.01 -28.09 2.93
C GLU A 845 -10.58 -27.08 1.87
N ALA A 846 -9.28 -26.76 1.84
CA ALA A 846 -8.74 -25.88 0.82
C ALA A 846 -8.64 -26.64 -0.51
N VAL A 847 -9.15 -26.04 -1.59
CA VAL A 847 -9.21 -26.69 -2.91
C VAL A 847 -8.37 -25.90 -3.90
N ASN A 848 -7.45 -26.59 -4.57
CA ASN A 848 -6.70 -26.04 -5.70
C ASN A 848 -7.35 -26.49 -7.01
N ILE A 849 -7.88 -25.53 -7.77
CA ILE A 849 -8.52 -25.79 -9.07
C ILE A 849 -7.52 -25.42 -10.15
N ASN A 850 -7.14 -26.41 -10.97
CA ASN A 850 -6.30 -26.14 -12.13
C ASN A 850 -7.14 -25.53 -13.26
N GLN A 851 -6.74 -24.35 -13.71
CA GLN A 851 -7.35 -23.62 -14.82
C GLN A 851 -6.41 -23.65 -16.01
N ALA A 852 -6.87 -24.18 -17.13
CA ALA A 852 -6.07 -24.23 -18.35
C ALA A 852 -5.87 -22.83 -18.92
N GLY A 853 -4.67 -22.56 -19.45
CA GLY A 853 -4.40 -21.32 -20.17
C GLY A 853 -5.29 -21.15 -21.40
N GLN A 854 -5.45 -19.92 -21.87
CA GLN A 854 -6.27 -19.56 -23.03
C GLN A 854 -7.77 -19.90 -22.91
N VAL A 855 -8.30 -20.11 -21.69
CA VAL A 855 -9.72 -20.40 -21.46
C VAL A 855 -10.32 -19.38 -20.51
N TRP A 856 -11.51 -18.87 -20.83
CA TRP A 856 -12.28 -18.04 -19.90
C TRP A 856 -13.09 -18.89 -18.93
N TYR A 857 -12.75 -18.77 -17.65
CA TYR A 857 -13.50 -19.20 -16.47
C TYR A 857 -14.35 -18.05 -15.92
N PRO A 858 -15.33 -18.32 -15.02
CA PRO A 858 -16.20 -17.27 -14.45
C PRO A 858 -15.44 -16.07 -13.88
N ASP A 859 -14.39 -16.33 -13.12
CA ASP A 859 -13.51 -15.34 -12.50
C ASP A 859 -12.75 -14.51 -13.55
N SER A 860 -12.12 -15.15 -14.53
CA SER A 860 -11.36 -14.49 -15.59
C SER A 860 -12.24 -13.69 -16.55
N ALA A 861 -13.46 -14.16 -16.83
CA ALA A 861 -14.45 -13.41 -17.61
C ALA A 861 -14.91 -12.17 -16.83
N TYR A 862 -15.17 -12.31 -15.52
CA TYR A 862 -15.53 -11.17 -14.68
C TYR A 862 -14.40 -10.15 -14.57
N LYS A 863 -13.15 -10.60 -14.38
CA LYS A 863 -11.95 -9.74 -14.38
C LYS A 863 -11.80 -8.97 -15.69
N THR A 864 -12.04 -9.64 -16.83
CA THR A 864 -11.98 -9.01 -18.15
C THR A 864 -13.04 -7.90 -18.27
N ALA A 865 -14.29 -8.18 -17.90
CA ALA A 865 -15.37 -7.19 -17.92
C ALA A 865 -15.09 -6.00 -16.97
N GLN A 866 -14.64 -6.27 -15.75
CA GLN A 866 -14.29 -5.24 -14.77
C GLN A 866 -13.13 -4.35 -15.27
N ALA A 867 -12.10 -4.94 -15.87
CA ALA A 867 -10.99 -4.16 -16.43
C ALA A 867 -11.43 -3.23 -17.56
N ILE A 868 -12.31 -3.71 -18.46
CA ILE A 868 -12.89 -2.88 -19.52
C ILE A 868 -13.72 -1.74 -18.90
N ALA A 869 -14.54 -2.03 -17.91
CA ALA A 869 -15.32 -1.01 -17.22
C ALA A 869 -14.39 0.05 -16.57
N ASP A 870 -13.34 -0.37 -15.87
CA ASP A 870 -12.36 0.52 -15.25
C ASP A 870 -11.66 1.39 -16.32
N PHE A 871 -11.12 0.80 -17.39
CA PHE A 871 -10.43 1.57 -18.44
C PHE A 871 -11.36 2.58 -19.13
N SER A 872 -12.66 2.26 -19.26
CA SER A 872 -13.66 3.18 -19.81
C SER A 872 -13.76 4.45 -18.97
N ARG A 873 -13.73 4.32 -17.63
CA ARG A 873 -13.83 5.46 -16.69
C ARG A 873 -12.48 6.17 -16.49
N GLU A 874 -11.38 5.56 -16.93
CA GLU A 874 -10.08 6.24 -17.05
C GLU A 874 -9.92 7.02 -18.37
N GLU A 875 -10.89 6.91 -19.28
CA GLU A 875 -10.82 7.46 -20.63
C GLU A 875 -9.59 6.94 -21.43
N LEU A 876 -9.22 5.66 -21.24
CA LEU A 876 -8.11 5.06 -21.97
C LEU A 876 -8.56 4.37 -23.26
N PRO A 877 -7.72 4.29 -24.30
CA PRO A 877 -7.85 3.29 -25.35
C PRO A 877 -7.43 1.91 -24.84
N ILE A 878 -7.96 0.81 -25.40
CA ILE A 878 -7.61 -0.56 -24.97
C ILE A 878 -6.93 -1.34 -26.09
N PHE A 879 -5.91 -2.12 -25.73
CA PHE A 879 -5.39 -3.23 -26.54
C PHE A 879 -5.75 -4.57 -25.91
N ILE A 880 -6.44 -5.42 -26.67
CA ILE A 880 -6.78 -6.79 -26.30
C ILE A 880 -5.93 -7.73 -27.15
N PHE A 881 -4.91 -8.34 -26.54
CA PHE A 881 -4.11 -9.39 -27.18
C PHE A 881 -4.86 -10.72 -27.08
N ALA A 882 -5.75 -10.94 -28.06
CA ALA A 882 -6.72 -12.02 -28.04
C ALA A 882 -6.09 -13.35 -28.41
N ASN A 883 -6.06 -14.27 -27.44
CA ASN A 883 -5.55 -15.62 -27.61
C ASN A 883 -6.31 -16.58 -26.67
N TRP A 884 -7.62 -16.72 -26.92
CA TRP A 884 -8.55 -17.58 -26.18
C TRP A 884 -9.15 -18.68 -27.06
N ARG A 885 -9.07 -19.92 -26.60
CA ARG A 885 -9.71 -21.09 -27.22
C ARG A 885 -11.20 -21.18 -26.94
N GLY A 886 -11.73 -20.38 -26.02
CA GLY A 886 -13.16 -20.34 -25.70
C GLY A 886 -13.45 -20.11 -24.22
N PHE A 887 -14.70 -20.32 -23.85
CA PHE A 887 -15.16 -20.34 -22.46
C PHE A 887 -15.13 -21.78 -21.93
N SER A 888 -14.93 -21.94 -20.62
CA SER A 888 -15.07 -23.25 -19.98
C SER A 888 -16.53 -23.69 -20.04
N GLY A 889 -16.78 -24.80 -20.73
CA GLY A 889 -18.09 -25.44 -20.85
C GLY A 889 -18.35 -26.52 -19.78
N GLY A 890 -17.53 -26.60 -18.74
CA GLY A 890 -17.69 -27.57 -17.65
C GLY A 890 -18.97 -27.31 -16.85
N LEU A 891 -19.58 -28.38 -16.30
CA LEU A 891 -20.83 -28.27 -15.52
C LEU A 891 -20.70 -27.27 -14.36
N LYS A 892 -19.57 -27.31 -13.64
CA LYS A 892 -19.28 -26.39 -12.53
C LYS A 892 -19.23 -24.93 -13.00
N ASP A 893 -18.44 -24.62 -14.03
CA ASP A 893 -18.26 -23.25 -14.52
C ASP A 893 -19.55 -22.67 -15.12
N MET A 894 -20.37 -23.53 -15.75
CA MET A 894 -21.71 -23.18 -16.22
C MET A 894 -22.65 -22.86 -15.06
N PHE A 895 -22.61 -23.65 -13.99
CA PHE A 895 -23.35 -23.39 -12.75
C PHE A 895 -22.89 -22.08 -12.07
N ASP A 896 -21.58 -21.84 -12.06
CA ASP A 896 -20.92 -20.63 -11.57
C ASP A 896 -21.11 -19.42 -12.53
N GLN A 897 -22.08 -19.51 -13.45
CA GLN A 897 -22.59 -18.40 -14.25
C GLN A 897 -21.58 -17.81 -15.25
N VAL A 898 -20.67 -18.61 -15.81
CA VAL A 898 -19.70 -18.14 -16.84
C VAL A 898 -20.38 -17.36 -17.98
N LEU A 899 -21.58 -17.75 -18.39
CA LEU A 899 -22.36 -17.06 -19.43
C LEU A 899 -22.74 -15.62 -19.04
N LYS A 900 -23.05 -15.39 -17.77
CA LYS A 900 -23.38 -14.05 -17.26
C LYS A 900 -22.16 -13.14 -17.36
N PHE A 901 -21.00 -13.62 -16.93
CA PHE A 901 -19.76 -12.86 -16.99
C PHE A 901 -19.28 -12.63 -18.42
N GLY A 902 -19.47 -13.61 -19.32
CA GLY A 902 -19.25 -13.42 -20.76
C GLY A 902 -20.13 -12.31 -21.36
N ALA A 903 -21.41 -12.23 -20.97
CA ALA A 903 -22.30 -11.15 -21.40
C ALA A 903 -21.88 -9.78 -20.85
N MET A 904 -21.27 -9.71 -19.66
CA MET A 904 -20.75 -8.45 -19.11
C MET A 904 -19.58 -7.88 -19.92
N ILE A 905 -18.77 -8.73 -20.58
CA ILE A 905 -17.72 -8.27 -21.50
C ILE A 905 -18.35 -7.50 -22.66
N VAL A 906 -19.39 -8.09 -23.28
CA VAL A 906 -20.12 -7.46 -24.39
C VAL A 906 -20.79 -6.15 -23.96
N ASP A 907 -21.42 -6.14 -22.79
CA ASP A 907 -22.08 -4.95 -22.25
C ASP A 907 -21.08 -3.79 -21.99
N SER A 908 -19.87 -4.14 -21.55
CA SER A 908 -18.79 -3.17 -21.31
C SER A 908 -18.20 -2.63 -22.61
N LEU A 909 -17.98 -3.48 -23.62
CA LEU A 909 -17.45 -3.07 -24.94
C LEU A 909 -18.47 -2.25 -25.74
N ARG A 910 -19.77 -2.59 -25.64
CA ARG A 910 -20.85 -1.87 -26.31
C ARG A 910 -20.91 -0.39 -25.91
N ARG A 911 -20.65 -0.08 -24.64
CA ARG A 911 -20.68 1.30 -24.11
C ARG A 911 -19.31 1.97 -24.10
N TYR A 912 -18.30 1.32 -24.66
CA TYR A 912 -16.93 1.79 -24.56
C TYR A 912 -16.71 3.04 -25.44
N PRO A 913 -16.27 4.17 -24.87
CA PRO A 913 -16.24 5.45 -25.59
C PRO A 913 -14.94 5.71 -26.37
N ASN A 914 -13.88 4.91 -26.15
CA ASN A 914 -12.55 5.14 -26.72
C ASN A 914 -12.14 4.02 -27.68
N PRO A 915 -11.08 4.20 -28.51
CA PRO A 915 -10.64 3.17 -29.44
C PRO A 915 -10.25 1.85 -28.76
N VAL A 916 -10.71 0.73 -29.32
CA VAL A 916 -10.40 -0.63 -28.87
C VAL A 916 -9.77 -1.41 -30.01
N TYR A 917 -8.55 -1.90 -29.78
CA TYR A 917 -7.83 -2.73 -30.73
C TYR A 917 -7.79 -4.18 -30.25
N VAL A 918 -8.44 -5.07 -30.98
CA VAL A 918 -8.34 -6.51 -30.76
C VAL A 918 -7.27 -7.05 -31.70
N TYR A 919 -6.18 -7.58 -31.17
CA TYR A 919 -5.08 -8.09 -31.97
C TYR A 919 -4.79 -9.54 -31.63
N LEU A 920 -4.76 -10.41 -32.63
CA LEU A 920 -4.34 -11.81 -32.50
C LEU A 920 -2.81 -11.88 -32.71
N PRO A 921 -2.02 -12.06 -31.64
CA PRO A 921 -0.56 -12.12 -31.76
C PRO A 921 -0.07 -13.38 -32.50
N PRO A 922 1.24 -13.49 -32.81
CA PRO A 922 1.79 -14.68 -33.43
C PRO A 922 1.40 -15.96 -32.69
N HIS A 923 1.00 -16.98 -33.45
CA HIS A 923 0.53 -18.27 -32.91
C HIS A 923 -0.71 -18.21 -32.00
N ALA A 924 -1.42 -17.08 -31.94
CA ALA A 924 -2.65 -16.96 -31.19
C ALA A 924 -3.78 -17.80 -31.77
N GLU A 925 -4.69 -18.24 -30.90
CA GLU A 925 -5.90 -18.94 -31.28
C GLU A 925 -7.12 -18.21 -30.74
N LEU A 926 -8.09 -17.91 -31.61
CA LEU A 926 -9.36 -17.33 -31.22
C LEU A 926 -10.52 -18.16 -31.77
N ARG A 927 -11.24 -18.84 -30.89
CA ARG A 927 -12.31 -19.78 -31.30
C ARG A 927 -13.72 -19.24 -31.06
N GLY A 928 -14.72 -19.96 -31.56
CA GLY A 928 -16.12 -19.52 -31.67
C GLY A 928 -16.65 -18.76 -30.45
N GLY A 929 -16.64 -19.39 -29.26
CA GLY A 929 -17.15 -18.75 -28.05
C GLY A 929 -16.42 -17.45 -27.70
N ALA A 930 -15.09 -17.46 -27.81
CA ALA A 930 -14.29 -16.29 -27.47
C ALA A 930 -14.37 -15.17 -28.51
N TRP A 931 -14.44 -15.50 -29.80
CA TRP A 931 -14.58 -14.53 -30.89
C TRP A 931 -15.83 -13.65 -30.71
N VAL A 932 -16.97 -14.27 -30.39
CA VAL A 932 -18.27 -13.58 -30.32
C VAL A 932 -18.29 -12.42 -29.33
N VAL A 933 -17.52 -12.48 -28.25
CA VAL A 933 -17.53 -11.45 -27.20
C VAL A 933 -16.54 -10.30 -27.43
N VAL A 934 -15.67 -10.40 -28.44
CA VAL A 934 -14.68 -9.35 -28.79
C VAL A 934 -14.75 -8.94 -30.26
N ASP A 935 -15.80 -9.34 -30.98
CA ASP A 935 -15.98 -8.99 -32.39
C ASP A 935 -16.25 -7.49 -32.56
N PRO A 936 -15.64 -6.81 -33.54
CA PRO A 936 -15.87 -5.38 -33.80
C PRO A 936 -17.33 -5.00 -34.05
N ALA A 937 -18.19 -5.93 -34.47
CA ALA A 937 -19.62 -5.68 -34.66
C ALA A 937 -20.37 -5.31 -33.36
N ILE A 938 -19.76 -5.53 -32.19
CA ILE A 938 -20.31 -5.09 -30.89
C ILE A 938 -20.35 -3.56 -30.80
N ASN A 939 -19.30 -2.89 -31.28
CA ASN A 939 -19.16 -1.44 -31.28
C ASN A 939 -18.29 -1.00 -32.49
N PRO A 940 -18.87 -0.96 -33.69
CA PRO A 940 -18.12 -0.75 -34.93
C PRO A 940 -17.51 0.65 -35.05
N ASP A 941 -17.99 1.61 -34.27
CA ASP A 941 -17.46 2.98 -34.26
C ASP A 941 -16.10 3.05 -33.57
N MET A 942 -15.88 2.21 -32.54
CA MET A 942 -14.70 2.27 -31.68
C MET A 942 -13.78 1.03 -31.78
N MET A 943 -14.30 -0.12 -32.21
CA MET A 943 -13.55 -1.39 -32.24
C MET A 943 -12.95 -1.68 -33.62
N GLU A 944 -11.70 -2.13 -33.62
CA GLU A 944 -11.01 -2.66 -34.79
C GLU A 944 -10.30 -3.99 -34.45
N MET A 945 -10.29 -4.94 -35.37
CA MET A 945 -9.65 -6.25 -35.18
C MET A 945 -8.56 -6.52 -36.21
N TYR A 946 -7.41 -7.01 -35.73
CA TYR A 946 -6.23 -7.30 -36.53
C TYR A 946 -5.68 -8.68 -36.17
N ALA A 947 -4.94 -9.30 -37.10
CA ALA A 947 -4.28 -10.57 -36.85
C ALA A 947 -2.86 -10.62 -37.41
N ASP A 948 -1.98 -11.33 -36.72
CA ASP A 948 -0.64 -11.62 -37.22
C ASP A 948 -0.70 -12.61 -38.40
N PRO A 949 0.05 -12.38 -39.49
CA PRO A 949 0.06 -13.32 -40.63
C PRO A 949 0.76 -14.65 -40.33
N VAL A 950 1.55 -14.74 -39.26
CA VAL A 950 2.37 -15.89 -38.87
C VAL A 950 1.69 -16.65 -37.72
N GLY A 951 1.18 -17.83 -38.06
CA GLY A 951 0.76 -18.81 -37.04
C GLY A 951 -0.57 -18.53 -36.33
N ALA A 952 -1.12 -17.31 -36.37
CA ALA A 952 -2.43 -17.03 -35.79
C ALA A 952 -3.53 -17.88 -36.46
N ARG A 953 -4.54 -18.28 -35.68
CA ARG A 953 -5.67 -19.10 -36.13
C ARG A 953 -6.98 -18.62 -35.53
N ALA A 954 -8.04 -18.57 -36.34
CA ALA A 954 -9.38 -18.33 -35.81
C ALA A 954 -10.46 -19.11 -36.55
N SER A 955 -11.39 -19.69 -35.79
CA SER A 955 -12.44 -20.56 -36.32
C SER A 955 -13.55 -20.85 -35.31
N VAL A 956 -14.62 -21.49 -35.77
CA VAL A 956 -15.74 -21.85 -34.88
C VAL A 956 -15.33 -22.96 -33.92
N LEU A 957 -14.63 -23.99 -34.42
CA LEU A 957 -14.13 -25.13 -33.67
C LEU A 957 -12.67 -25.36 -34.03
N GLU A 958 -11.92 -25.97 -33.13
CA GLU A 958 -10.57 -26.42 -33.44
C GLU A 958 -10.54 -27.42 -34.61
N PRO A 959 -9.40 -27.53 -35.31
CA PRO A 959 -9.25 -28.49 -36.40
C PRO A 959 -9.64 -29.92 -35.99
N ASP A 960 -9.26 -30.33 -34.78
CA ASP A 960 -9.55 -31.67 -34.24
C ASP A 960 -11.07 -31.87 -34.02
N GLY A 961 -11.77 -30.89 -33.43
CA GLY A 961 -13.23 -30.95 -33.31
C GLY A 961 -13.96 -30.90 -34.66
N THR A 962 -13.41 -30.17 -35.63
CA THR A 962 -14.00 -30.06 -36.97
C THR A 962 -13.92 -31.37 -37.73
N ILE A 963 -12.78 -32.08 -37.67
CA ILE A 963 -12.64 -33.38 -38.36
C ILE A 963 -13.53 -34.47 -37.74
N GLU A 964 -13.75 -34.45 -36.42
CA GLU A 964 -14.63 -35.40 -35.75
C GLU A 964 -16.07 -35.31 -36.26
N ILE A 965 -16.52 -34.10 -36.61
CA ILE A 965 -17.89 -33.86 -37.10
C ILE A 965 -17.97 -34.03 -38.62
N LYS A 966 -17.06 -33.40 -39.38
CA LYS A 966 -17.16 -33.25 -40.83
C LYS A 966 -16.29 -34.22 -41.63
N TYR A 967 -15.23 -34.76 -41.05
CA TYR A 967 -14.28 -35.65 -41.72
C TYR A 967 -14.20 -37.03 -41.04
N ARG A 968 -15.39 -37.60 -40.79
CA ARG A 968 -15.57 -38.91 -40.12
C ARG A 968 -14.95 -40.05 -40.92
N ARG A 969 -14.79 -41.21 -40.27
CA ARG A 969 -14.19 -42.42 -40.85
C ARG A 969 -14.65 -42.78 -42.28
N PRO A 970 -15.93 -42.69 -42.68
CA PRO A 970 -16.34 -42.98 -44.06
C PRO A 970 -15.72 -42.03 -45.09
N GLU A 971 -15.60 -40.75 -44.77
CA GLU A 971 -14.99 -39.74 -45.65
C GLU A 971 -13.47 -39.91 -45.72
N LEU A 972 -12.84 -40.27 -44.60
CA LEU A 972 -11.42 -40.65 -44.57
C LEU A 972 -11.15 -41.88 -45.45
N ILE A 973 -12.01 -42.90 -45.39
CA ILE A 973 -11.89 -44.10 -46.23
C ILE A 973 -12.06 -43.75 -47.71
N LYS A 974 -13.04 -42.90 -48.07
CA LYS A 974 -13.19 -42.40 -49.46
C LYS A 974 -11.93 -41.66 -49.92
N LEU A 975 -11.33 -40.86 -49.05
CA LEU A 975 -10.09 -40.14 -49.35
C LEU A 975 -8.92 -41.11 -49.57
N MET A 976 -8.76 -42.12 -48.72
CA MET A 976 -7.74 -43.17 -48.88
C MET A 976 -7.91 -43.93 -50.19
N ASN A 977 -9.14 -44.34 -50.50
CA ASN A 977 -9.45 -45.07 -51.73
C ASN A 977 -9.24 -44.24 -53.00
N ARG A 978 -9.20 -42.91 -52.88
CA ARG A 978 -8.93 -41.98 -53.98
C ARG A 978 -7.43 -41.68 -54.15
N LEU A 979 -6.69 -41.53 -53.06
CA LEU A 979 -5.31 -41.04 -53.07
C LEU A 979 -4.25 -42.15 -52.91
N ASP A 980 -4.56 -43.26 -52.22
CA ASP A 980 -3.63 -44.37 -52.05
C ASP A 980 -3.72 -45.34 -53.24
N PRO A 981 -2.60 -45.60 -53.95
CA PRO A 981 -2.60 -46.44 -55.14
C PRO A 981 -2.91 -47.92 -54.82
N ILE A 982 -2.55 -48.42 -53.64
CA ILE A 982 -2.79 -49.80 -53.23
C ILE A 982 -4.28 -50.01 -52.92
N CYS A 983 -4.90 -49.10 -52.15
CA CYS A 983 -6.35 -49.10 -51.93
C CYS A 983 -7.12 -49.02 -53.26
N THR A 984 -6.67 -48.16 -54.19
CA THR A 984 -7.28 -48.03 -55.53
C THR A 984 -7.20 -49.34 -56.32
N GLN A 985 -6.05 -50.01 -56.33
CA GLN A 985 -5.86 -51.30 -56.99
C GLN A 985 -6.71 -52.41 -56.38
N LEU A 986 -6.74 -52.52 -55.05
CA LEU A 986 -7.56 -53.51 -54.33
C LEU A 986 -9.06 -53.27 -54.57
N GLN A 987 -9.48 -52.01 -54.65
CA GLN A 987 -10.88 -51.65 -54.94
C GLN A 987 -11.27 -51.91 -56.39
N THR A 988 -10.33 -51.72 -57.33
CA THR A 988 -10.51 -52.09 -58.74
C THR A 988 -10.64 -53.60 -58.89
N LYS A 989 -9.74 -54.38 -58.26
CA LYS A 989 -9.81 -55.85 -58.20
C LYS A 989 -11.12 -56.34 -57.57
N LEU A 990 -11.57 -55.71 -56.49
CA LEU A 990 -12.85 -56.02 -55.84
C LEU A 990 -14.05 -55.74 -56.77
N THR A 991 -13.96 -54.68 -57.57
CA THR A 991 -15.00 -54.32 -58.56
C THR A 991 -15.01 -55.28 -59.74
N GLU A 992 -13.84 -55.72 -60.23
CA GLU A 992 -13.69 -56.72 -61.29
C GLU A 992 -14.21 -58.10 -60.85
N LEU A 993 -13.82 -58.56 -59.66
CA LEU A 993 -14.32 -59.82 -59.07
C LEU A 993 -15.84 -59.77 -58.82
N GLY A 994 -16.37 -58.61 -58.41
CA GLY A 994 -17.81 -58.39 -58.28
C GLY A 994 -18.58 -58.47 -59.61
N LYS A 995 -17.97 -58.03 -60.72
CA LYS A 995 -18.53 -58.20 -62.08
C LYS A 995 -18.50 -59.67 -62.52
N GLN A 996 -17.43 -60.40 -62.21
CA GLN A 996 -17.32 -61.84 -62.48
C GLN A 996 -18.39 -62.65 -61.72
N MET A 997 -18.68 -62.32 -60.45
CA MET A 997 -19.77 -62.93 -59.69
C MET A 997 -21.17 -62.65 -60.29
N LYS A 998 -21.43 -61.42 -60.75
CA LYS A 998 -22.72 -61.05 -61.37
C LYS A 998 -22.94 -61.74 -62.73
N ASN A 999 -21.91 -61.85 -63.56
CA ASN A 999 -21.98 -62.60 -64.83
C ASN A 999 -22.28 -64.09 -64.61
N ASN A 1000 -21.81 -64.68 -63.50
CA ASN A 1000 -22.11 -66.08 -63.16
C ASN A 1000 -23.57 -66.29 -62.68
N ASN A 1001 -24.20 -65.30 -62.07
CA ASN A 1001 -25.61 -65.37 -61.65
C ASN A 1001 -26.60 -65.22 -62.81
N ASN A 1002 -26.25 -64.47 -63.85
CA ASN A 1002 -27.12 -64.26 -65.03
C ASN A 1002 -27.21 -65.46 -65.98
N LEU A 1003 -26.45 -66.55 -65.74
CA LEU A 1003 -26.52 -67.81 -66.48
C LEU A 1003 -27.58 -68.81 -65.96
N VAL A 1004 -28.43 -68.41 -65.00
CA VAL A 1004 -29.35 -69.33 -64.28
C VAL A 1004 -30.85 -69.06 -64.51
N SER A 1005 -31.27 -68.07 -65.32
CA SER A 1005 -32.71 -67.81 -65.55
C SER A 1005 -33.08 -67.61 -67.03
N THR A 1006 -33.41 -68.72 -67.72
CA THR A 1006 -34.19 -68.95 -68.97
C THR A 1006 -33.55 -70.16 -69.70
N SER A 1007 -34.12 -71.34 -69.98
CA SER A 1007 -35.47 -71.91 -70.12
C SER A 1007 -35.34 -73.48 -70.09
N PRO A 1008 -36.42 -74.29 -70.01
CA PRO A 1008 -36.32 -75.72 -69.71
C PRO A 1008 -36.39 -76.61 -70.97
N THR A 1009 -35.41 -77.49 -71.19
CA THR A 1009 -35.59 -78.73 -71.97
C THR A 1009 -34.55 -79.79 -71.58
N ARG A 1010 -35.04 -81.03 -71.48
CA ARG A 1010 -34.36 -82.28 -71.11
C ARG A 1010 -33.14 -82.56 -71.99
N ASP A 1011 -32.01 -82.90 -71.37
CA ASP A 1011 -31.32 -84.18 -71.59
C ASP A 1011 -30.17 -84.36 -70.59
N GLU A 1012 -30.06 -85.59 -70.09
CA GLU A 1012 -29.12 -86.03 -69.07
C GLU A 1012 -27.69 -86.09 -69.62
N GLY A 1013 -26.78 -85.39 -68.93
CA GLY A 1013 -25.35 -85.37 -69.24
C GLY A 1013 -24.59 -84.66 -68.13
N ASN A 1014 -24.39 -85.39 -67.02
CA ASN A 1014 -23.39 -85.20 -65.96
C ASN A 1014 -22.58 -83.88 -66.01
N ARG A 1015 -23.08 -82.82 -65.35
CA ARG A 1015 -22.25 -81.70 -64.88
C ARG A 1015 -22.42 -81.56 -63.38
N THR A 1016 -21.52 -82.20 -62.65
CA THR A 1016 -21.21 -81.90 -61.26
C THR A 1016 -20.97 -80.39 -61.13
N ARG A 1017 -21.96 -79.67 -60.56
CA ARG A 1017 -21.78 -78.28 -60.12
C ARG A 1017 -20.82 -78.31 -58.94
N ASP A 1018 -19.56 -78.02 -59.17
CA ASP A 1018 -18.55 -78.00 -58.11
C ASP A 1018 -18.79 -76.82 -57.16
N PRO A 1019 -19.21 -77.05 -55.89
CA PRO A 1019 -19.39 -75.99 -54.91
C PRO A 1019 -18.05 -75.38 -54.45
N SER A 1020 -16.91 -75.91 -54.93
CA SER A 1020 -15.57 -75.42 -54.63
C SER A 1020 -15.26 -74.07 -55.30
N MET A 1021 -15.73 -73.84 -56.54
CA MET A 1021 -15.34 -72.65 -57.32
C MET A 1021 -15.99 -71.37 -56.78
N ARG A 1022 -17.26 -71.45 -56.33
CA ARG A 1022 -17.94 -70.32 -55.67
C ARG A 1022 -17.34 -70.02 -54.29
N ARG A 1023 -17.03 -71.07 -53.51
CA ARG A 1023 -16.29 -70.94 -52.25
C ARG A 1023 -14.91 -70.31 -52.45
N ASN A 1024 -14.21 -70.61 -53.54
CA ASN A 1024 -12.92 -70.01 -53.88
C ASN A 1024 -13.04 -68.53 -54.27
N LEU A 1025 -14.05 -68.14 -55.06
CA LEU A 1025 -14.30 -66.72 -55.38
C LEU A 1025 -14.73 -65.92 -54.15
N ASP A 1026 -15.60 -66.47 -53.32
CA ASP A 1026 -16.01 -65.86 -52.05
C ASP A 1026 -14.82 -65.71 -51.08
N ALA A 1027 -13.93 -66.71 -51.02
CA ALA A 1027 -12.70 -66.65 -50.23
C ALA A 1027 -11.71 -65.59 -50.75
N GLN A 1028 -11.57 -65.42 -52.07
CA GLN A 1028 -10.73 -64.37 -52.68
C GLN A 1028 -11.30 -62.96 -52.47
N VAL A 1029 -12.62 -62.79 -52.58
CA VAL A 1029 -13.28 -61.51 -52.25
C VAL A 1029 -13.07 -61.18 -50.78
N GLN A 1030 -13.20 -62.17 -49.90
CA GLN A 1030 -12.98 -61.97 -48.48
C GLN A 1030 -11.52 -61.65 -48.15
N SER A 1031 -10.55 -62.30 -48.81
CA SER A 1031 -9.13 -62.01 -48.59
C SER A 1031 -8.76 -60.59 -49.05
N ILE A 1032 -9.26 -60.14 -50.20
CA ILE A 1032 -9.02 -58.77 -50.71
C ILE A 1032 -9.70 -57.72 -49.84
N LYS A 1033 -10.90 -58.00 -49.32
CA LYS A 1033 -11.56 -57.11 -48.33
C LYS A 1033 -10.74 -56.99 -47.05
N VAL A 1034 -10.23 -58.10 -46.53
CA VAL A 1034 -9.36 -58.10 -45.35
C VAL A 1034 -8.07 -57.32 -45.61
N GLU A 1035 -7.44 -57.50 -46.78
CA GLU A 1035 -6.23 -56.77 -47.17
C GLU A 1035 -6.49 -55.26 -47.33
N LEU A 1036 -7.63 -54.88 -47.93
CA LEU A 1036 -8.08 -53.50 -48.05
C LEU A 1036 -8.34 -52.88 -46.67
N GLU A 1037 -9.02 -53.58 -45.77
CA GLU A 1037 -9.29 -53.12 -44.41
C GLU A 1037 -8.00 -52.97 -43.58
N GLN A 1038 -7.04 -53.89 -43.73
CA GLN A 1038 -5.72 -53.80 -43.11
C GLN A 1038 -4.95 -52.58 -43.60
N ARG A 1039 -4.94 -52.33 -44.93
CA ARG A 1039 -4.30 -51.15 -45.52
C ARG A 1039 -4.95 -49.85 -45.05
N GLN A 1040 -6.29 -49.79 -45.03
CA GLN A 1040 -7.03 -48.62 -44.54
C GLN A 1040 -6.77 -48.37 -43.05
N LYS A 1041 -6.71 -49.42 -42.22
CA LYS A 1041 -6.39 -49.29 -40.79
C LYS A 1041 -4.96 -48.79 -40.59
N TYR A 1042 -4.01 -49.24 -41.41
CA TYR A 1042 -2.63 -48.76 -41.39
C TYR A 1042 -2.51 -47.28 -41.78
N LEU A 1043 -3.27 -46.84 -42.78
CA LEU A 1043 -3.26 -45.45 -43.27
C LEU A 1043 -4.09 -44.48 -42.42
N LEU A 1044 -4.94 -44.97 -41.52
CA LEU A 1044 -5.86 -44.13 -40.77
C LEU A 1044 -5.18 -42.99 -39.98
N PRO A 1045 -4.09 -43.21 -39.24
CA PRO A 1045 -3.45 -42.14 -38.47
C PRO A 1045 -2.92 -40.99 -39.34
N ILE A 1046 -2.29 -41.30 -40.48
CA ILE A 1046 -1.74 -40.27 -41.37
C ILE A 1046 -2.83 -39.50 -42.11
N TYR A 1047 -3.91 -40.17 -42.54
CA TYR A 1047 -5.04 -39.48 -43.18
C TYR A 1047 -5.87 -38.64 -42.19
N GLN A 1048 -5.88 -39.00 -40.90
CA GLN A 1048 -6.40 -38.12 -39.85
C GLN A 1048 -5.56 -36.85 -39.73
N GLN A 1049 -4.23 -36.93 -39.77
CA GLN A 1049 -3.37 -35.74 -39.79
C GLN A 1049 -3.58 -34.89 -41.06
N VAL A 1050 -3.75 -35.53 -42.22
CA VAL A 1050 -4.09 -34.82 -43.47
C VAL A 1050 -5.42 -34.08 -43.34
N ALA A 1051 -6.45 -34.73 -42.79
CA ALA A 1051 -7.74 -34.09 -42.56
C ALA A 1051 -7.64 -32.94 -41.54
N ARG A 1052 -6.83 -33.09 -40.49
CA ARG A 1052 -6.56 -32.03 -39.52
C ARG A 1052 -5.90 -30.82 -40.17
N ASN A 1053 -4.87 -31.03 -41.00
CA ASN A 1053 -4.21 -29.95 -41.73
C ASN A 1053 -5.17 -29.28 -42.74
N PHE A 1054 -6.00 -30.09 -43.42
CA PHE A 1054 -7.05 -29.56 -44.30
C PHE A 1054 -8.04 -28.67 -43.54
N ALA A 1055 -8.46 -29.06 -42.33
CA ALA A 1055 -9.29 -28.22 -41.48
C ALA A 1055 -8.55 -26.93 -41.07
N ASP A 1056 -7.29 -27.03 -40.59
CA ASP A 1056 -6.48 -25.87 -40.17
C ASP A 1056 -6.29 -24.82 -41.29
N LEU A 1057 -6.25 -25.22 -42.56
CA LEU A 1057 -6.16 -24.29 -43.69
C LEU A 1057 -7.38 -23.35 -43.80
N HIS A 1058 -8.53 -23.73 -43.22
CA HIS A 1058 -9.72 -22.88 -43.13
C HIS A 1058 -9.64 -21.87 -41.96
N ASP A 1059 -8.64 -21.98 -41.10
CA ASP A 1059 -8.52 -21.17 -39.88
C ASP A 1059 -7.47 -20.06 -40.05
N THR A 1060 -6.96 -19.87 -41.26
CA THR A 1060 -5.81 -19.00 -41.55
C THR A 1060 -6.17 -17.51 -41.56
N PRO A 1061 -5.23 -16.61 -41.17
CA PRO A 1061 -5.48 -15.16 -41.13
C PRO A 1061 -5.83 -14.57 -42.51
N LYS A 1062 -5.25 -15.13 -43.59
CA LYS A 1062 -5.57 -14.74 -44.98
C LYS A 1062 -7.05 -14.95 -45.30
N ARG A 1063 -7.66 -16.02 -44.79
CA ARG A 1063 -9.09 -16.28 -44.98
C ARG A 1063 -9.93 -15.24 -44.24
N LEU A 1064 -9.54 -14.87 -43.01
CA LEU A 1064 -10.23 -13.84 -42.22
C LEU A 1064 -10.25 -12.50 -42.98
N MET A 1065 -9.09 -12.08 -43.49
CA MET A 1065 -8.96 -10.87 -44.29
C MET A 1065 -9.79 -10.94 -45.58
N THR A 1066 -9.73 -12.06 -46.32
CA THR A 1066 -10.49 -12.23 -47.58
C THR A 1066 -12.00 -12.23 -47.36
N ARG A 1067 -12.45 -12.58 -46.15
CA ARG A 1067 -13.85 -12.57 -45.75
C ARG A 1067 -14.28 -11.27 -45.08
N ASN A 1068 -13.40 -10.26 -45.00
CA ASN A 1068 -13.63 -8.97 -44.35
C ASN A 1068 -14.07 -9.12 -42.88
N LEU A 1069 -13.46 -10.06 -42.15
CA LEU A 1069 -13.73 -10.29 -40.73
C LEU A 1069 -12.75 -9.55 -39.80
N ILE A 1070 -11.67 -9.03 -40.36
CA ILE A 1070 -10.63 -8.25 -39.68
C ILE A 1070 -10.24 -7.07 -40.57
N ASP A 1071 -9.81 -5.98 -39.96
CA ASP A 1071 -9.42 -4.73 -40.63
C ASP A 1071 -8.08 -4.82 -41.36
N GLY A 1072 -7.22 -5.77 -40.96
CA GLY A 1072 -5.96 -6.01 -41.66
C GLY A 1072 -5.05 -7.03 -41.01
N LEU A 1073 -4.02 -7.42 -41.77
CA LEU A 1073 -2.91 -8.23 -41.28
C LEU A 1073 -1.76 -7.31 -40.89
N VAL A 1074 -1.32 -7.43 -39.63
CA VAL A 1074 -0.21 -6.63 -39.08
C VAL A 1074 0.86 -7.60 -38.60
N SER A 1075 2.08 -7.49 -39.12
CA SER A 1075 3.19 -8.32 -38.64
C SER A 1075 3.63 -7.86 -37.26
N TRP A 1076 3.86 -8.81 -36.35
CA TRP A 1076 4.27 -8.56 -34.98
C TRP A 1076 5.52 -7.67 -34.86
N THR A 1077 6.53 -7.90 -35.70
CA THR A 1077 7.78 -7.11 -35.68
C THR A 1077 7.52 -5.62 -35.93
N ASP A 1078 6.61 -5.28 -36.85
CA ASP A 1078 6.25 -3.90 -37.19
C ASP A 1078 5.04 -3.36 -36.42
N SER A 1079 4.40 -4.19 -35.58
CA SER A 1079 3.11 -3.91 -34.96
C SER A 1079 3.13 -2.62 -34.13
N ARG A 1080 4.18 -2.41 -33.33
CA ARG A 1080 4.36 -1.21 -32.50
C ARG A 1080 4.20 0.09 -33.31
N ARG A 1081 4.94 0.23 -34.41
CA ARG A 1081 4.89 1.41 -35.29
C ARG A 1081 3.52 1.60 -35.92
N VAL A 1082 2.92 0.51 -36.43
CA VAL A 1082 1.62 0.54 -37.10
C VAL A 1082 0.50 0.96 -36.14
N PHE A 1083 0.44 0.32 -34.96
CA PHE A 1083 -0.60 0.60 -33.97
C PHE A 1083 -0.46 1.98 -33.35
N TYR A 1084 0.77 2.49 -33.14
CA TYR A 1084 0.95 3.86 -32.70
C TYR A 1084 0.40 4.86 -33.72
N GLY A 1085 0.74 4.69 -35.01
CA GLY A 1085 0.22 5.56 -36.07
C GLY A 1085 -1.30 5.53 -36.15
N LYS A 1086 -1.91 4.33 -36.04
CA LYS A 1086 -3.37 4.16 -36.03
C LYS A 1086 -4.02 4.77 -34.80
N LEU A 1087 -3.52 4.47 -33.60
CA LEU A 1087 -4.04 4.98 -32.34
C LEU A 1087 -3.98 6.50 -32.31
N ARG A 1088 -2.82 7.07 -32.64
CA ARG A 1088 -2.65 8.52 -32.68
C ARG A 1088 -3.62 9.17 -33.68
N ARG A 1089 -3.80 8.57 -34.86
CA ARG A 1089 -4.77 9.06 -35.85
C ARG A 1089 -6.20 8.98 -35.32
N ARG A 1090 -6.62 7.85 -34.74
CA ARG A 1090 -7.98 7.69 -34.20
C ARG A 1090 -8.28 8.64 -33.05
N LEU A 1091 -7.32 8.86 -32.16
CA LEU A 1091 -7.45 9.88 -31.13
C LEU A 1091 -7.62 11.26 -31.78
N LEU A 1092 -6.79 11.65 -32.75
CA LEU A 1092 -6.98 12.94 -33.45
C LEU A 1092 -8.31 13.05 -34.21
N GLU A 1093 -8.82 11.95 -34.79
CA GLU A 1093 -10.13 11.91 -35.46
C GLU A 1093 -11.29 12.10 -34.47
N LEU A 1094 -11.19 11.54 -33.27
CA LEU A 1094 -12.20 11.77 -32.24
C LEU A 1094 -12.14 13.22 -31.72
N ASP A 1095 -10.98 13.89 -31.81
CA ASP A 1095 -10.79 15.27 -31.31
C ASP A 1095 -11.38 16.31 -32.25
N ALA A 1096 -11.34 16.03 -33.55
CA ALA A 1096 -11.87 16.89 -34.61
C ALA A 1096 -13.39 16.75 -34.72
#